data_AF-A0A2Z6IKA7-F1
#
_entry.id   AF-A0A2Z6IKA7-F1
#
_cell.length_a   1.000
_cell.length_b   1.000
_cell.length_c   1.000
_cell.angle_alpha   90.00
_cell.angle_beta   90.00
_cell.angle_gamma   90.00
#
_symmetry.space_group_name_H-M   'P 1'
#
loop_
_entity.id
_entity.type
_entity.pdbx_description
1 polymer ?
#
loop_
_entity_poly.entity_id
_entity_poly.type
_entity_poly.pdbx_seq_one_letter_code
_entity_poly.pdbx_strand_id
1 'polypeptide(L)'
;MIEFAKETIPVSLEKEMRQSYLDYAMSVIVGRALPDARDGLKPVHRRVLFAMHEMSNDWNKPYKKSARVVGDVIGKYHPHGDTAVYDTMVRMAQDFSMRYPLIDGQGNFGSVDGDSPAAMRYTEVRMSRIAHEMLADLEKETVDFGPNYDEKEMEPLVMPARIPNLLINGSAGIAVGMATNIPPHNLTEVINACLALVDDPETPDEDLFTLVPAPDFPTAGFIHGRAGSIEAYRTGRGRVVMRARCEFETDKKSNRQSIIVTELPYQVNKAKLIERIAEMVKEKRLEGISDLRDESDKSGMRIAIELKRDANADVVLNNLYQHTVMQSVFNINMVALLDGAPRTLGLRDLLQAFIQHRREVVTRRTVFELKKARDRAHILEGLAVALVNLDPLISLIRAAASPAEAKAQMLAKSWEPGMVAALLVERGEPSEGMHADGYHLSELQAQAILDLRLHRLTGLEQDKIRDEYLALLDRIRELLEILGSKTRLMEVIREELVAIRDQYGDARRSEIVADTGDISTEDLITEEEMVVTFTHAGYIKAQPVTVFNAQRRGGKGKMATTTKEEDFVERMFCASTHAYCLFFSNLGKVFWQKVYQLPQAGRGAKGKPIVNLLSLAPTERITAVLPVRDFTEGQFVCMVTSLGVVKKTPVMEYSRPRSQGINAINLDPGDRLVAVGLSDGQREFMLFTRHGMAVRFPEAKVRAMGRNARGVRGISLEENDRVISAQWVDSSQVILTTTANGYGKLTKVDEYRRTNRGGKGVIAIQTNERNGDVVGALAVTERDELMLVSDHGTLIRIAVNSIRRTGRNAQGVRLINLGEGEQLAGLALIADTDEEEGSRPICPSKCTMNQTIFNFSAGPAVLPHVVLEQVQAELLDWHGSGMSVMEMSHRGPEFMKIAAEAEQDLRDLLDIPANYKILFLQGGATLQFAMVPLNLLRGHGKASYVQTGIWSKKAIAEARRFTAVEIAASNEGRHASYVPMQADWQVSPDTAYVHITGNETIGGVEFDFIPDLGDIPLVSDASSHILSKPMDVSRFGLIYAGAQKNIGPAGLTLVIVRDDLIGHAPANTATMLDYAVYAKEESMHNTPPTFAIYVAGLVFKWLKQLGGLEKMAEINARKARLLYDAIDESRGFYANPVEPRNRSRMNVPFTLADAAMDEAFLKGARSHGLIQLKGHRSVGGMRASIYNAMPEAGVQILADYLRDFARQHG
;
A
#
# COMPACT_ATOMS: atom_id res chain seq x y z
N MET A 1 -49.02 56.62 24.88
CA MET A 1 -48.38 55.32 25.16
C MET A 1 -48.81 54.37 24.05
N ILE A 2 -47.89 53.98 23.18
CA ILE A 2 -48.16 52.99 22.12
C ILE A 2 -47.48 51.70 22.60
N GLU A 3 -48.29 50.71 22.95
CA GLU A 3 -47.84 49.36 23.32
C GLU A 3 -47.23 48.67 22.10
N PHE A 4 -45.93 48.37 22.16
CA PHE A 4 -45.30 47.44 21.23
C PHE A 4 -45.75 46.03 21.60
N ALA A 5 -46.56 45.41 20.74
CA ALA A 5 -46.91 44.00 20.82
C ALA A 5 -45.63 43.16 20.67
N LYS A 6 -45.28 42.38 21.69
CA LYS A 6 -44.29 41.29 21.58
C LYS A 6 -44.97 40.09 20.93
N GLU A 7 -44.86 39.97 19.61
CA GLU A 7 -45.10 38.70 18.94
C GLU A 7 -43.95 37.75 19.27
N THR A 8 -44.20 36.74 20.10
CA THR A 8 -43.31 35.59 20.27
C THR A 8 -43.63 34.56 19.20
N ILE A 9 -42.74 34.39 18.22
CA ILE A 9 -42.87 33.36 17.18
C ILE A 9 -42.22 32.07 17.72
N PRO A 10 -42.98 31.00 17.98
CA PRO A 10 -42.39 29.72 18.35
C PRO A 10 -41.68 29.11 17.12
N VAL A 11 -40.36 28.95 17.21
CA VAL A 11 -39.56 28.29 16.16
C VAL A 11 -39.29 26.84 16.56
N SER A 12 -39.52 25.90 15.63
CA SER A 12 -39.17 24.49 15.84
C SER A 12 -37.66 24.32 15.92
N LEU A 13 -37.18 23.63 16.96
CA LEU A 13 -35.75 23.34 17.17
C LEU A 13 -35.14 22.60 15.97
N GLU A 14 -35.87 21.62 15.40
CA GLU A 14 -35.40 20.85 14.24
C GLU A 14 -35.18 21.75 13.01
N LYS A 15 -36.13 22.67 12.77
CA LYS A 15 -36.06 23.61 11.65
C LYS A 15 -34.90 24.59 11.85
N GLU A 16 -34.74 25.12 13.05
CA GLU A 16 -33.68 26.08 13.38
C GLU A 16 -32.29 25.44 13.30
N MET A 17 -32.13 24.22 13.87
CA MET A 17 -30.87 23.49 13.79
C MET A 17 -30.48 23.15 12.35
N ARG A 18 -31.44 22.69 11.53
CA ARG A 18 -31.18 22.38 10.12
C ARG A 18 -30.78 23.64 9.34
N GLN A 19 -31.51 24.74 9.52
CA GLN A 19 -31.22 26.00 8.85
C GLN A 19 -29.85 26.55 9.25
N SER A 20 -29.61 26.69 10.56
CA SER A 20 -28.34 27.18 11.10
C SER A 20 -27.14 26.30 10.69
N TYR A 21 -27.30 24.97 10.69
CA TYR A 21 -26.24 24.06 10.26
C TYR A 21 -25.95 24.17 8.76
N LEU A 22 -26.99 24.24 7.92
CA LEU A 22 -26.82 24.40 6.47
C LEU A 22 -26.17 25.74 6.12
N ASP A 23 -26.59 26.83 6.76
CA ASP A 23 -26.02 28.16 6.54
C ASP A 23 -24.54 28.20 6.94
N TYR A 24 -24.20 27.61 8.09
CA TYR A 24 -22.80 27.48 8.51
C TYR A 24 -21.98 26.59 7.55
N ALA A 25 -22.53 25.43 7.16
CA ALA A 25 -21.84 24.49 6.26
C ALA A 25 -21.56 25.14 4.90
N MET A 26 -22.55 25.80 4.30
CA MET A 26 -22.40 26.51 3.03
C MET A 26 -21.39 27.65 3.13
N SER A 27 -21.44 28.44 4.21
CA SER A 27 -20.47 29.50 4.47
C SER A 27 -19.03 28.97 4.57
N VAL A 28 -18.82 27.82 5.23
CA VAL A 28 -17.49 27.21 5.36
C VAL A 28 -16.99 26.61 4.04
N ILE A 29 -17.88 25.95 3.28
CA ILE A 29 -17.53 25.32 2.00
C ILE A 29 -17.12 26.39 0.98
N VAL A 30 -17.95 27.42 0.78
CA VAL A 30 -17.77 28.43 -0.27
C VAL A 30 -16.82 29.55 0.19
N GLY A 31 -16.96 30.01 1.43
CA GLY A 31 -16.31 31.22 1.94
C GLY A 31 -15.00 30.99 2.71
N ARG A 32 -14.55 29.75 2.91
CA ARG A 32 -13.35 29.48 3.75
C ARG A 32 -12.44 28.37 3.23
N ALA A 33 -12.96 27.16 3.03
CA ALA A 33 -12.12 25.97 2.97
C ALA A 33 -11.58 25.63 1.57
N LEU A 34 -12.44 25.69 0.55
CA LEU A 34 -12.10 25.29 -0.82
C LEU A 34 -11.63 26.48 -1.66
N PRO A 35 -10.62 26.30 -2.52
CA PRO A 35 -10.23 27.32 -3.50
C PRO A 35 -11.21 27.36 -4.68
N ASP A 36 -11.25 28.50 -5.39
CA ASP A 36 -11.93 28.61 -6.68
C ASP A 36 -11.07 28.02 -7.81
N ALA A 37 -11.66 27.29 -8.75
CA ALA A 37 -10.94 26.67 -9.86
C ALA A 37 -10.28 27.67 -10.81
N ARG A 38 -10.81 28.90 -10.88
CA ARG A 38 -10.37 29.95 -11.83
C ARG A 38 -9.06 30.61 -11.43
N ASP A 39 -8.86 30.89 -10.14
CA ASP A 39 -7.66 31.56 -9.61
C ASP A 39 -6.85 30.69 -8.64
N GLY A 40 -7.40 29.58 -8.15
CA GLY A 40 -6.74 28.69 -7.19
C GLY A 40 -6.51 29.29 -5.81
N LEU A 41 -7.20 30.38 -5.47
CA LEU A 41 -7.01 31.09 -4.20
C LEU A 41 -8.20 30.85 -3.27
N LYS A 42 -7.89 30.80 -1.97
CA LYS A 42 -8.90 30.87 -0.91
C LYS A 42 -9.22 32.34 -0.64
N PRO A 43 -10.38 32.67 -0.06
CA PRO A 43 -10.74 34.05 0.24
C PRO A 43 -9.69 34.81 1.06
N VAL A 44 -9.05 34.15 2.04
CA VAL A 44 -7.96 34.76 2.81
C VAL A 44 -6.73 35.09 1.96
N HIS A 45 -6.33 34.23 1.00
CA HIS A 45 -5.22 34.51 0.09
C HIS A 45 -5.55 35.71 -0.81
N ARG A 46 -6.78 35.73 -1.35
CA ARG A 46 -7.27 36.78 -2.26
C ARG A 46 -7.26 38.15 -1.57
N ARG A 47 -7.79 38.22 -0.35
CA ARG A 47 -7.83 39.44 0.47
C ARG A 47 -6.45 39.95 0.85
N VAL A 48 -5.52 39.06 1.19
CA VAL A 48 -4.12 39.43 1.48
C VAL A 48 -3.46 40.06 0.25
N LEU A 49 -3.55 39.41 -0.92
CA LEU A 49 -2.97 39.94 -2.15
C LEU A 49 -3.63 41.25 -2.58
N PHE A 50 -4.95 41.36 -2.46
CA PHE A 50 -5.69 42.58 -2.78
C PHE A 50 -5.30 43.75 -1.87
N ALA A 51 -5.27 43.55 -0.55
CA ALA A 51 -4.82 44.59 0.38
C ALA A 51 -3.36 45.01 0.11
N MET A 52 -2.47 44.06 -0.21
CA MET A 52 -1.09 44.39 -0.60
C MET A 52 -1.02 45.23 -1.89
N HIS A 53 -1.92 44.96 -2.85
CA HIS A 53 -2.05 45.74 -4.08
C HIS A 53 -2.56 47.16 -3.81
N GLU A 54 -3.62 47.34 -3.00
CA GLU A 54 -4.11 48.66 -2.61
C GLU A 54 -3.06 49.48 -1.86
N MET A 55 -2.28 48.81 -1.01
CA MET A 55 -1.15 49.43 -0.31
C MET A 55 0.03 49.75 -1.23
N SER A 56 -0.04 49.41 -2.52
CA SER A 56 1.05 49.53 -3.49
C SER A 56 2.35 48.88 -2.99
N ASN A 57 2.25 47.66 -2.44
CA ASN A 57 3.37 46.89 -1.89
C ASN A 57 4.02 45.99 -2.95
N ASP A 58 4.47 46.64 -4.03
CA ASP A 58 4.96 45.98 -5.24
C ASP A 58 6.35 45.37 -5.07
N TRP A 59 6.73 44.46 -5.96
CA TRP A 59 8.00 43.73 -5.91
C TRP A 59 9.23 44.63 -6.07
N ASN A 60 9.08 45.75 -6.77
CA ASN A 60 10.16 46.72 -7.03
C ASN A 60 10.23 47.84 -5.97
N LYS A 61 9.41 47.77 -4.93
CA LYS A 61 9.37 48.72 -3.82
C LYS A 61 10.05 48.14 -2.56
N PRO A 62 10.39 48.99 -1.57
CA PRO A 62 10.92 48.53 -0.29
C PRO A 62 9.92 47.65 0.46
N TYR A 63 10.44 46.72 1.25
CA TYR A 63 9.63 45.87 2.11
C TYR A 63 8.82 46.69 3.14
N LYS A 64 7.67 46.16 3.55
CA LYS A 64 6.82 46.74 4.59
C LYS A 64 6.65 45.76 5.75
N LYS A 65 6.51 46.27 6.97
CA LYS A 65 6.25 45.45 8.16
C LYS A 65 4.99 44.60 7.99
N SER A 66 5.10 43.30 8.29
CA SER A 66 3.98 42.36 8.19
C SER A 66 2.78 42.80 9.01
N ALA A 67 3.01 43.33 10.21
CA ALA A 67 1.96 43.86 11.09
C ALA A 67 1.05 44.91 10.42
N ARG A 68 1.60 45.73 9.51
CA ARG A 68 0.80 46.75 8.80
C ARG A 68 -0.14 46.12 7.78
N VAL A 69 0.33 45.12 7.04
CA VAL A 69 -0.47 44.38 6.05
C VAL A 69 -1.55 43.57 6.77
N VAL A 70 -1.18 42.85 7.84
CA VAL A 70 -2.12 42.08 8.66
C VAL A 70 -3.21 42.99 9.24
N GLY A 71 -2.84 44.16 9.77
CA GLY A 71 -3.80 45.14 10.30
C GLY A 71 -4.79 45.65 9.24
N ASP A 72 -4.33 45.96 8.02
CA ASP A 72 -5.20 46.44 6.94
C ASP A 72 -6.16 45.35 6.45
N VAL A 73 -5.66 44.11 6.30
CA VAL A 73 -6.49 42.95 5.91
C VAL A 73 -7.59 42.70 6.92
N ILE A 74 -7.30 42.73 8.23
CA ILE A 74 -8.32 42.54 9.27
C ILE A 74 -9.29 43.70 9.31
N GLY A 75 -8.79 44.93 9.19
CA GLY A 75 -9.59 46.14 9.32
C GLY A 75 -10.59 46.33 8.19
N LYS A 76 -10.30 45.84 6.97
CA LYS A 76 -11.15 46.05 5.78
C LYS A 76 -11.82 44.79 5.26
N TYR A 77 -11.15 43.63 5.27
CA TYR A 77 -11.55 42.48 4.47
C TYR A 77 -11.78 41.18 5.27
N HIS A 78 -11.02 40.92 6.33
CA HIS A 78 -11.01 39.60 7.00
C HIS A 78 -11.12 39.69 8.54
N PRO A 79 -12.35 39.76 9.09
CA PRO A 79 -12.59 40.00 10.51
C PRO A 79 -12.49 38.72 11.37
N HIS A 80 -11.45 37.90 11.17
CA HIS A 80 -11.34 36.56 11.79
C HIS A 80 -10.02 36.31 12.53
N GLY A 81 -9.39 37.38 13.03
CA GLY A 81 -8.18 37.31 13.85
C GLY A 81 -6.89 37.47 13.05
N ASP A 82 -5.85 37.96 13.72
CA ASP A 82 -4.56 38.30 13.13
C ASP A 82 -3.69 37.08 12.83
N THR A 83 -3.75 36.08 13.68
CA THR A 83 -2.91 34.88 13.61
C THR A 83 -3.17 34.12 12.32
N ALA A 84 -4.44 33.93 11.93
CA ALA A 84 -4.80 33.22 10.70
C ALA A 84 -4.28 33.95 9.44
N VAL A 85 -4.36 35.28 9.41
CA VAL A 85 -3.85 36.10 8.30
C VAL A 85 -2.32 36.05 8.26
N TYR A 86 -1.67 36.17 9.41
CA TYR A 86 -0.21 36.13 9.50
C TYR A 86 0.36 34.77 9.11
N ASP A 87 -0.19 33.67 9.61
CA ASP A 87 0.24 32.32 9.25
C ASP A 87 0.03 32.03 7.76
N THR A 88 -1.06 32.56 7.19
CA THR A 88 -1.32 32.50 5.76
C THR A 88 -0.23 33.25 4.97
N MET A 89 0.12 34.46 5.38
CA MET A 89 1.20 35.23 4.76
C MET A 89 2.55 34.54 4.88
N VAL A 90 2.86 33.97 6.06
CA VAL A 90 4.09 33.21 6.29
C VAL A 90 4.17 32.02 5.34
N ARG A 91 3.07 31.25 5.22
CA ARG A 91 3.01 30.10 4.31
C ARG A 91 3.24 30.50 2.85
N MET A 92 2.70 31.64 2.41
CA MET A 92 2.88 32.16 1.05
C MET A 92 4.29 32.71 0.78
N ALA A 93 5.11 32.90 1.82
CA ALA A 93 6.51 33.33 1.74
C ALA A 93 7.52 32.17 1.87
N GLN A 94 7.09 30.99 2.32
CA GLN A 94 7.96 29.81 2.50
C GLN A 94 8.14 29.04 1.18
N ASP A 95 9.38 28.99 0.68
CA ASP A 95 9.79 28.30 -0.54
C ASP A 95 9.72 26.77 -0.47
N PHE A 96 9.85 26.19 0.72
CA PHE A 96 9.66 24.76 0.98
C PHE A 96 8.18 24.36 1.13
N SER A 97 7.27 25.34 1.28
CA SER A 97 5.84 25.12 1.45
C SER A 97 5.07 25.32 0.14
N MET A 98 5.43 26.35 -0.63
CA MET A 98 4.81 26.74 -1.89
C MET A 98 5.82 26.68 -3.03
N ARG A 99 5.46 26.06 -4.15
CA ARG A 99 6.36 25.85 -5.30
C ARG A 99 6.78 27.16 -5.97
N TYR A 100 5.87 28.12 -6.05
CA TYR A 100 6.07 29.49 -6.53
C TYR A 100 5.51 30.48 -5.50
N PRO A 101 6.34 30.95 -4.55
CA PRO A 101 5.91 31.88 -3.50
C PRO A 101 5.28 33.15 -4.06
N LEU A 102 4.11 33.51 -3.53
CA LEU A 102 3.40 34.74 -3.93
C LEU A 102 3.86 35.96 -3.11
N ILE A 103 4.41 35.74 -1.92
CA ILE A 103 4.98 36.80 -1.07
C ILE A 103 6.50 36.65 -1.02
N ASP A 104 7.20 37.77 -1.20
CA ASP A 104 8.63 37.89 -0.92
C ASP A 104 8.80 38.42 0.50
N GLY A 105 9.37 37.59 1.37
CA GLY A 105 9.53 37.87 2.79
C GLY A 105 10.99 38.09 3.19
N GLN A 106 11.23 39.07 4.05
CA GLN A 106 12.51 39.32 4.71
C GLN A 106 12.39 39.15 6.23
N GLY A 107 13.15 38.21 6.80
CA GLY A 107 13.15 37.87 8.23
C GLY A 107 13.10 36.37 8.47
N ASN A 108 12.84 35.97 9.71
CA ASN A 108 12.64 34.55 10.05
C ASN A 108 11.19 34.14 9.79
N PHE A 109 10.97 33.39 8.71
CA PHE A 109 9.67 32.84 8.31
C PHE A 109 9.50 31.35 8.70
N GLY A 110 10.33 30.85 9.61
CA GLY A 110 10.36 29.44 10.01
C GLY A 110 11.28 28.60 9.13
N SER A 111 11.39 27.31 9.48
CA SER A 111 12.30 26.36 8.84
C SER A 111 11.63 25.01 8.59
N VAL A 112 12.25 24.17 7.77
CA VAL A 112 11.84 22.76 7.56
C VAL A 112 11.95 21.93 8.85
N ASP A 113 12.73 22.41 9.83
CA ASP A 113 12.89 21.80 11.14
C ASP A 113 11.66 22.00 12.04
N GLY A 114 10.68 22.81 11.59
CA GLY A 114 9.42 23.06 12.29
C GLY A 114 9.48 24.23 13.26
N ASP A 115 10.50 25.08 13.14
CA ASP A 115 10.57 26.33 13.90
C ASP A 115 9.46 27.28 13.44
N SER A 116 8.74 27.83 14.42
CA SER A 116 7.73 28.86 14.15
C SER A 116 8.37 30.13 13.58
N PRO A 117 7.66 30.88 12.72
CA PRO A 117 8.13 32.18 12.26
C PRO A 117 8.31 33.16 13.42
N ALA A 118 9.16 34.17 13.23
CA ALA A 118 9.23 35.28 14.16
C ALA A 118 7.90 36.05 14.18
N ALA A 119 7.66 36.83 15.24
CA ALA A 119 6.46 37.66 15.34
C ALA A 119 6.36 38.70 14.20
N MET A 120 5.13 39.04 13.78
CA MET A 120 4.82 39.97 12.67
C MET A 120 5.40 41.39 12.78
N ARG A 121 5.93 41.76 13.96
CA ARG A 121 6.65 43.02 14.19
C ARG A 121 8.09 43.01 13.68
N TYR A 122 8.69 41.83 13.50
CA TYR A 122 10.07 41.66 13.03
C TYR A 122 10.14 41.38 11.54
N THR A 123 9.17 40.62 11.01
CA THR A 123 9.13 40.24 9.60
C THR A 123 8.66 41.39 8.72
N GLU A 124 9.18 41.43 7.50
CA GLU A 124 8.80 42.37 6.47
C GLU A 124 8.45 41.61 5.19
N VAL A 125 7.50 42.13 4.42
CA VAL A 125 6.94 41.47 3.23
C VAL A 125 6.69 42.46 2.10
N ARG A 126 6.73 41.95 0.88
CA ARG A 126 6.19 42.58 -0.33
C ARG A 126 5.65 41.51 -1.28
N MET A 127 4.88 41.92 -2.29
CA MET A 127 4.43 40.97 -3.31
C MET A 127 5.63 40.49 -4.13
N SER A 128 5.67 39.19 -4.43
CA SER A 128 6.64 38.65 -5.38
C SER A 128 6.35 39.19 -6.80
N ARG A 129 7.32 39.03 -7.70
CA ARG A 129 7.14 39.41 -9.11
C ARG A 129 6.00 38.62 -9.76
N ILE A 130 5.92 37.31 -9.51
CA ILE A 130 4.88 36.44 -10.09
C ILE A 130 3.48 36.74 -9.54
N ALA A 131 3.36 37.24 -8.30
CA ALA A 131 2.06 37.64 -7.75
C ALA A 131 1.40 38.80 -8.53
N HIS A 132 2.16 39.62 -9.25
CA HIS A 132 1.57 40.66 -10.09
C HIS A 132 0.80 40.07 -11.28
N GLU A 133 1.18 38.88 -11.76
CA GLU A 133 0.45 38.17 -12.81
C GLU A 133 -0.92 37.64 -12.33
N MET A 134 -1.13 37.55 -11.02
CA MET A 134 -2.45 37.23 -10.45
C MET A 134 -3.39 38.45 -10.44
N LEU A 135 -2.84 39.65 -10.32
CA LEU A 135 -3.57 40.91 -10.11
C LEU A 135 -3.61 41.81 -11.35
N ALA A 136 -2.97 41.40 -12.44
CA ALA A 136 -2.81 42.24 -13.63
C ALA A 136 -4.17 42.60 -14.26
N ASP A 137 -4.31 43.86 -14.68
CA ASP A 137 -5.52 44.42 -15.31
C ASP A 137 -6.78 44.44 -14.40
N LEU A 138 -6.62 44.44 -13.08
CA LEU A 138 -7.74 44.46 -12.13
C LEU A 138 -8.57 45.76 -12.23
N GLU A 139 -7.91 46.90 -12.53
CA GLU A 139 -8.53 48.22 -12.69
C GLU A 139 -9.35 48.38 -13.98
N LYS A 140 -9.30 47.39 -14.88
CA LYS A 140 -9.97 47.42 -16.19
C LYS A 140 -11.31 46.67 -16.20
N GLU A 141 -11.99 46.62 -15.06
CA GLU A 141 -13.30 45.97 -14.89
C GLU A 141 -13.31 44.50 -15.37
N THR A 142 -12.19 43.80 -15.18
CA THR A 142 -11.97 42.43 -15.70
C THR A 142 -12.63 41.33 -14.87
N VAL A 143 -13.02 41.63 -13.64
CA VAL A 143 -13.67 40.72 -12.70
C VAL A 143 -14.76 41.45 -11.92
N ASP A 144 -15.66 40.69 -11.32
CA ASP A 144 -16.73 41.24 -10.49
C ASP A 144 -16.24 41.54 -9.07
N PHE A 145 -16.74 42.64 -8.53
CA PHE A 145 -16.50 43.07 -7.16
C PHE A 145 -17.76 42.84 -6.33
N GLY A 146 -17.58 42.32 -5.11
CA GLY A 146 -18.63 42.21 -4.11
C GLY A 146 -18.36 43.14 -2.93
N PRO A 147 -19.39 43.50 -2.14
CA PRO A 147 -19.17 44.25 -0.91
C PRO A 147 -18.39 43.41 0.11
N ASN A 148 -17.57 44.07 0.92
CA ASN A 148 -16.93 43.46 2.07
C ASN A 148 -17.97 43.18 3.20
N TYR A 149 -17.50 42.66 4.34
CA TYR A 149 -18.38 42.21 5.42
C TYR A 149 -19.22 43.33 6.10
N ASP A 150 -18.83 44.60 5.97
CA ASP A 150 -19.57 45.75 6.49
C ASP A 150 -20.11 46.69 5.41
N GLU A 151 -20.08 46.24 4.15
CA GLU A 151 -20.57 46.91 2.94
C GLU A 151 -20.00 48.32 2.69
N LYS A 152 -18.83 48.64 3.28
CA LYS A 152 -18.14 49.93 3.07
C LYS A 152 -17.07 49.90 2.00
N GLU A 153 -16.48 48.73 1.76
CA GLU A 153 -15.42 48.51 0.77
C GLU A 153 -15.86 47.46 -0.24
N MET A 154 -15.18 47.41 -1.38
CA MET A 154 -15.43 46.42 -2.42
C MET A 154 -14.22 45.49 -2.55
N GLU A 155 -14.45 44.18 -2.66
CA GLU A 155 -13.39 43.18 -2.88
C GLU A 155 -13.65 42.35 -4.14
N PRO A 156 -12.61 41.95 -4.89
CA PRO A 156 -12.77 41.12 -6.07
C PRO A 156 -13.21 39.70 -5.67
N LEU A 157 -14.23 39.16 -6.35
CA LEU A 157 -14.72 37.81 -6.09
C LEU A 157 -13.78 36.73 -6.62
N VAL A 158 -13.05 37.03 -7.70
CA VAL A 158 -11.97 36.22 -8.28
C VAL A 158 -10.87 37.13 -8.81
N MET A 159 -9.66 36.59 -8.93
CA MET A 159 -8.54 37.33 -9.50
C MET A 159 -8.45 37.17 -11.03
N PRO A 160 -8.04 38.22 -11.80
CA PRO A 160 -7.81 38.14 -13.25
C PRO A 160 -6.50 37.38 -13.59
N ALA A 161 -6.35 36.19 -13.01
CA ALA A 161 -5.12 35.42 -13.02
C ALA A 161 -4.63 35.11 -14.45
N ARG A 162 -3.34 35.36 -14.70
CA ARG A 162 -2.64 34.98 -15.93
C ARG A 162 -1.90 33.65 -15.84
N ILE A 163 -1.84 33.06 -14.64
CA ILE A 163 -1.21 31.77 -14.39
C ILE A 163 -2.22 30.80 -13.73
N PRO A 164 -2.17 29.51 -14.06
CA PRO A 164 -3.04 28.49 -13.46
C PRO A 164 -2.55 28.12 -12.04
N ASN A 165 -2.70 29.07 -11.10
CA ASN A 165 -2.14 28.98 -9.75
C ASN A 165 -2.60 27.74 -8.97
N LEU A 166 -3.83 27.27 -9.19
CA LEU A 166 -4.36 26.08 -8.53
C LEU A 166 -3.51 24.83 -8.81
N LEU A 167 -3.03 24.67 -10.04
CA LEU A 167 -2.22 23.52 -10.45
C LEU A 167 -0.75 23.70 -10.04
N ILE A 168 -0.17 24.87 -10.26
CA ILE A 168 1.26 25.09 -10.02
C ILE A 168 1.63 25.12 -8.53
N ASN A 169 0.74 25.65 -7.67
CA ASN A 169 0.98 25.74 -6.23
C ASN A 169 0.16 24.74 -5.41
N GLY A 170 -0.94 24.22 -5.95
CA GLY A 170 -1.81 23.32 -5.23
C GLY A 170 -2.61 24.01 -4.13
N SER A 171 -3.40 23.22 -3.40
CA SER A 171 -4.15 23.69 -2.24
C SER A 171 -4.52 22.50 -1.36
N ALA A 172 -4.56 22.74 -0.05
CA ALA A 172 -5.04 21.76 0.91
C ALA A 172 -6.08 22.42 1.82
N GLY A 173 -7.21 21.76 2.04
CA GLY A 173 -8.31 22.30 2.84
C GLY A 173 -9.31 21.24 3.25
N ILE A 174 -9.87 21.40 4.44
CA ILE A 174 -10.93 20.54 4.98
C ILE A 174 -12.16 21.44 5.15
N ALA A 175 -13.25 21.09 4.47
CA ALA A 175 -14.54 21.75 4.54
C ALA A 175 -15.54 20.90 5.34
N VAL A 176 -16.78 21.36 5.45
CA VAL A 176 -17.86 20.54 6.05
C VAL A 176 -18.28 19.49 5.03
N GLY A 177 -17.98 18.21 5.31
CA GLY A 177 -18.34 17.08 4.45
C GLY A 177 -17.42 16.82 3.24
N MET A 178 -16.39 17.66 3.02
CA MET A 178 -15.47 17.53 1.88
C MET A 178 -14.04 17.91 2.27
N ALA A 179 -13.08 17.46 1.48
CA ALA A 179 -11.67 17.87 1.59
C ALA A 179 -11.07 18.05 0.21
N THR A 180 -10.00 18.85 0.13
CA THR A 180 -9.19 19.04 -1.07
C THR A 180 -7.72 18.90 -0.71
N ASN A 181 -6.97 18.24 -1.58
CA ASN A 181 -5.52 18.10 -1.48
C ASN A 181 -4.92 17.97 -2.88
N ILE A 182 -4.57 19.12 -3.47
CA ILE A 182 -4.03 19.24 -4.83
C ILE A 182 -2.53 19.46 -4.69
N PRO A 183 -1.68 18.61 -5.31
CA PRO A 183 -0.24 18.79 -5.27
C PRO A 183 0.22 19.89 -6.23
N PRO A 184 1.38 20.53 -5.98
CA PRO A 184 1.99 21.48 -6.90
C PRO A 184 2.52 20.82 -8.18
N HIS A 185 2.65 21.61 -9.24
CA HIS A 185 3.14 21.19 -10.56
C HIS A 185 4.13 22.22 -11.13
N ASN A 186 4.92 21.80 -12.11
CA ASN A 186 5.84 22.69 -12.81
C ASN A 186 5.07 23.64 -13.74
N LEU A 187 5.42 24.93 -13.70
CA LEU A 187 4.77 25.97 -14.49
C LEU A 187 4.91 25.73 -15.99
N THR A 188 6.09 25.34 -16.48
CA THR A 188 6.31 25.16 -17.92
C THR A 188 5.45 24.04 -18.49
N GLU A 189 5.29 22.95 -17.75
CA GLU A 189 4.49 21.79 -18.12
C GLU A 189 3.00 22.12 -18.16
N VAL A 190 2.51 22.79 -17.11
CA VAL A 190 1.10 23.21 -17.06
C VAL A 190 0.79 24.21 -18.17
N ILE A 191 1.67 25.18 -18.43
CA ILE A 191 1.46 26.13 -19.53
C ILE A 191 1.53 25.44 -20.90
N ASN A 192 2.45 24.49 -21.10
CA ASN A 192 2.47 23.71 -22.35
C ASN A 192 1.19 22.89 -22.54
N ALA A 193 0.61 22.35 -21.46
CA ALA A 193 -0.71 21.69 -21.52
C ALA A 193 -1.85 22.68 -21.82
N CYS A 194 -1.82 23.90 -21.27
CA CYS A 194 -2.75 24.96 -21.65
C CYS A 194 -2.61 25.31 -23.13
N LEU A 195 -1.38 25.45 -23.64
CA LEU A 195 -1.10 25.76 -25.04
C LEU A 195 -1.60 24.66 -25.98
N ALA A 196 -1.44 23.39 -25.60
CA ALA A 196 -2.00 22.27 -26.36
C ALA A 196 -3.53 22.37 -26.49
N LEU A 197 -4.25 22.67 -25.39
CA LEU A 197 -5.71 22.87 -25.42
C LEU A 197 -6.16 24.15 -26.13
N VAL A 198 -5.32 25.18 -26.17
CA VAL A 198 -5.57 26.42 -26.93
C VAL A 198 -5.42 26.17 -28.43
N ASP A 199 -4.40 25.40 -28.82
CA ASP A 199 -4.11 25.04 -30.21
C ASP A 199 -5.13 24.01 -30.74
N ASP A 200 -5.49 23.01 -29.93
CA ASP A 200 -6.52 22.00 -30.21
C ASP A 200 -7.34 21.65 -28.95
N PRO A 201 -8.60 22.12 -28.83
CA PRO A 201 -9.49 21.80 -27.71
C PRO A 201 -9.79 20.31 -27.52
N GLU A 202 -9.67 19.52 -28.60
CA GLU A 202 -9.92 18.08 -28.61
C GLU A 202 -8.65 17.24 -28.36
N THR A 203 -7.52 17.89 -28.00
CA THR A 203 -6.26 17.22 -27.63
C THR A 203 -6.55 16.05 -26.69
N PRO A 204 -6.16 14.80 -27.00
CA PRO A 204 -6.40 13.65 -26.16
C PRO A 204 -5.81 13.76 -24.75
N ASP A 205 -6.47 13.16 -23.76
CA ASP A 205 -6.00 13.18 -22.36
C ASP A 205 -4.59 12.59 -22.20
N GLU A 206 -4.23 11.56 -22.97
CA GLU A 206 -2.90 10.94 -22.92
C GLU A 206 -1.77 11.90 -23.32
N ASP A 207 -2.04 12.82 -24.24
CA ASP A 207 -1.07 13.84 -24.65
C ASP A 207 -0.89 14.88 -23.54
N LEU A 208 -1.98 15.24 -22.85
CA LEU A 208 -1.92 16.10 -21.66
C LEU A 208 -1.12 15.44 -20.52
N PHE A 209 -1.28 14.13 -20.30
CA PHE A 209 -0.51 13.39 -19.30
C PHE A 209 0.95 13.20 -19.69
N THR A 210 1.26 13.28 -20.99
CA THR A 210 2.65 13.30 -21.46
C THR A 210 3.31 14.64 -21.17
N LEU A 211 2.57 15.74 -21.34
CA LEU A 211 3.04 17.09 -21.02
C LEU A 211 3.15 17.34 -19.51
N VAL A 212 2.22 16.80 -18.72
CA VAL A 212 2.20 16.87 -17.25
C VAL A 212 2.32 15.44 -16.68
N PRO A 213 3.55 14.89 -16.58
CA PRO A 213 3.74 13.47 -16.25
C PRO A 213 3.49 13.13 -14.77
N ALA A 214 3.76 14.07 -13.86
CA ALA A 214 3.55 13.93 -12.42
C ALA A 214 3.59 15.30 -11.71
N PRO A 215 3.22 15.39 -10.43
CA PRO A 215 3.44 16.59 -9.63
C PRO A 215 4.93 17.01 -9.55
N ASP A 216 5.19 18.26 -9.15
CA ASP A 216 6.53 18.79 -8.91
C ASP A 216 6.56 19.53 -7.57
N PHE A 217 7.23 18.94 -6.58
CA PHE A 217 7.21 19.41 -5.20
C PHE A 217 8.36 20.38 -4.89
N PRO A 218 8.15 21.37 -4.00
CA PRO A 218 9.18 22.36 -3.66
C PRO A 218 10.43 21.74 -3.00
N THR A 219 10.25 20.64 -2.25
CA THR A 219 11.32 19.93 -1.53
C THR A 219 12.06 18.89 -2.37
N ALA A 220 11.78 18.82 -3.68
CA ALA A 220 12.34 17.84 -4.62
C ALA A 220 12.03 16.38 -4.21
N GLY A 221 13.02 15.47 -4.28
CA GLY A 221 12.88 14.04 -4.01
C GLY A 221 12.41 13.21 -5.21
N PHE A 222 12.24 11.91 -4.97
CA PHE A 222 11.82 10.95 -5.99
C PHE A 222 10.32 10.68 -5.95
N ILE A 223 9.69 10.68 -7.11
CA ILE A 223 8.33 10.19 -7.31
C ILE A 223 8.42 8.78 -7.88
N HIS A 224 7.89 7.80 -7.14
CA HIS A 224 7.87 6.40 -7.57
C HIS A 224 6.59 6.06 -8.32
N GLY A 225 6.75 5.75 -9.61
CA GLY A 225 5.64 5.41 -10.49
C GLY A 225 4.80 6.61 -10.93
N ARG A 226 4.11 6.45 -12.06
CA ARG A 226 3.22 7.48 -12.65
C ARG A 226 1.75 7.11 -12.61
N ALA A 227 1.42 5.84 -12.38
CA ALA A 227 0.06 5.32 -12.51
C ALA A 227 -0.93 6.07 -11.61
N GLY A 228 -0.55 6.34 -10.35
CA GLY A 228 -1.42 7.06 -9.42
C GLY A 228 -1.56 8.56 -9.71
N SER A 229 -0.57 9.19 -10.36
CA SER A 229 -0.71 10.56 -10.87
C SER A 229 -1.68 10.62 -12.06
N ILE A 230 -1.54 9.69 -13.00
CA ILE A 230 -2.42 9.59 -14.18
C ILE A 230 -3.86 9.28 -13.77
N GLU A 231 -4.06 8.38 -12.81
CA GLU A 231 -5.38 8.10 -12.22
C GLU A 231 -5.99 9.38 -11.61
N ALA A 232 -5.20 10.15 -10.88
CA ALA A 232 -5.64 11.43 -10.32
C ALA A 232 -5.98 12.46 -11.40
N TYR A 233 -5.22 12.52 -12.50
CA TYR A 233 -5.52 13.44 -13.59
C TYR A 233 -6.79 13.07 -14.37
N ARG A 234 -7.12 11.78 -14.46
CA ARG A 234 -8.38 11.32 -15.08
C ARG A 234 -9.61 11.49 -14.19
N THR A 235 -9.48 11.21 -12.89
CA THR A 235 -10.64 11.07 -11.99
C THR A 235 -10.75 12.16 -10.92
N GLY A 236 -9.70 12.96 -10.75
CA GLY A 236 -9.54 13.90 -9.63
C GLY A 236 -9.05 13.24 -8.33
N ARG A 237 -8.86 11.91 -8.28
CA ARG A 237 -8.38 11.19 -7.09
C ARG A 237 -7.28 10.21 -7.41
N GLY A 238 -6.27 10.14 -6.55
CA GLY A 238 -5.19 9.17 -6.71
C GLY A 238 -4.14 9.29 -5.61
N ARG A 239 -3.01 8.62 -5.78
CA ARG A 239 -1.92 8.65 -4.80
C ARG A 239 -0.57 8.72 -5.48
N VAL A 240 0.37 9.41 -4.84
CA VAL A 240 1.75 9.53 -5.30
C VAL A 240 2.68 9.13 -4.17
N VAL A 241 3.61 8.21 -4.44
CA VAL A 241 4.62 7.80 -3.48
C VAL A 241 5.85 8.68 -3.66
N MET A 242 6.24 9.39 -2.61
CA MET A 242 7.44 10.21 -2.56
C MET A 242 8.51 9.52 -1.73
N ARG A 243 9.76 9.57 -2.18
CA ARG A 243 10.91 9.00 -1.47
C ARG A 243 12.04 10.02 -1.37
N ALA A 244 12.71 10.03 -0.22
CA ALA A 244 13.87 10.87 0.06
C ALA A 244 15.03 10.55 -0.89
N ARG A 245 15.77 11.58 -1.31
CA ARG A 245 17.00 11.42 -2.10
C ARG A 245 18.14 11.05 -1.16
N CYS A 246 18.79 9.94 -1.44
CA CYS A 246 19.89 9.42 -0.63
C CYS A 246 21.09 9.07 -1.50
N GLU A 247 22.28 9.32 -0.98
CA GLU A 247 23.56 8.99 -1.59
C GLU A 247 24.42 8.20 -0.60
N PHE A 248 25.29 7.34 -1.11
CA PHE A 248 26.23 6.58 -0.28
C PHE A 248 27.61 7.24 -0.31
N GLU A 249 28.16 7.53 0.86
CA GLU A 249 29.53 8.01 1.02
C GLU A 249 30.36 7.03 1.82
N THR A 250 31.65 6.89 1.49
CA THR A 250 32.59 6.08 2.26
C THR A 250 33.68 6.97 2.82
N ASP A 251 33.84 6.97 4.14
CA ASP A 251 34.90 7.73 4.80
C ASP A 251 36.26 7.04 4.56
N LYS A 252 37.17 7.75 3.88
CA LYS A 252 38.51 7.26 3.51
C LYS A 252 39.39 6.91 4.72
N LYS A 253 39.11 7.46 5.92
CA LYS A 253 39.92 7.20 7.12
C LYS A 253 39.41 5.99 7.93
N SER A 254 38.10 5.89 8.11
CA SER A 254 37.48 4.83 8.92
C SER A 254 37.02 3.61 8.12
N ASN A 255 36.98 3.75 6.78
CA ASN A 255 36.43 2.81 5.81
C ASN A 255 34.97 2.39 6.12
N ARG A 256 34.21 3.30 6.76
CA ARG A 256 32.79 3.12 7.05
C ARG A 256 31.94 3.80 5.99
N GLN A 257 30.81 3.17 5.67
CA GLN A 257 29.81 3.74 4.78
C GLN A 257 28.79 4.56 5.57
N SER A 258 28.32 5.64 4.95
CA SER A 258 27.27 6.50 5.48
C SER A 258 26.21 6.72 4.41
N ILE A 259 24.94 6.72 4.83
CA ILE A 259 23.81 7.13 3.99
C ILE A 259 23.61 8.63 4.21
N ILE A 260 23.73 9.40 3.15
CA ILE A 260 23.51 10.84 3.16
C ILE A 260 22.15 11.14 2.58
N VAL A 261 21.26 11.73 3.38
CA VAL A 261 19.95 12.20 2.94
C VAL A 261 20.05 13.68 2.58
N THR A 262 19.81 14.01 1.31
CA THR A 262 19.92 15.39 0.78
C THR A 262 18.56 16.05 0.60
N GLU A 263 17.52 15.27 0.32
CA GLU A 263 16.16 15.77 0.08
C GLU A 263 15.14 14.90 0.81
N LEU A 264 14.12 15.52 1.42
CA LEU A 264 13.05 14.84 2.13
C LEU A 264 11.71 14.97 1.37
N PRO A 265 10.79 14.02 1.57
CA PRO A 265 9.45 14.13 1.02
C PRO A 265 8.72 15.41 1.47
N TYR A 266 7.71 15.82 0.70
CA TYR A 266 6.96 17.04 0.95
C TYR A 266 6.29 17.03 2.34
N GLN A 267 6.38 18.17 3.04
CA GLN A 267 5.83 18.38 4.40
C GLN A 267 6.37 17.42 5.49
N VAL A 268 7.57 16.85 5.30
CA VAL A 268 8.25 16.08 6.34
C VAL A 268 9.12 16.99 7.20
N ASN A 269 8.92 16.92 8.52
CA ASN A 269 9.74 17.62 9.49
C ASN A 269 11.03 16.86 9.76
N LYS A 270 12.17 17.51 9.55
CA LYS A 270 13.51 16.91 9.69
C LYS A 270 13.83 16.46 11.11
N ALA A 271 13.59 17.31 12.11
CA ALA A 271 13.89 17.04 13.51
C ALA A 271 13.10 15.83 14.04
N LYS A 272 11.80 15.76 13.73
CA LYS A 272 10.94 14.63 14.10
C LYS A 272 11.35 13.33 13.43
N LEU A 273 11.81 13.39 12.18
CA LEU A 273 12.33 12.21 11.48
C LEU A 273 13.59 11.66 12.17
N ILE A 274 14.54 12.54 12.50
CA ILE A 274 15.79 12.16 13.19
C ILE A 274 15.48 11.55 14.56
N GLU A 275 14.61 12.18 15.35
CA GLU A 275 14.16 11.66 16.65
C GLU A 275 13.58 10.25 16.52
N ARG A 276 12.73 10.04 15.51
CA ARG A 276 12.06 8.76 15.29
C ARG A 276 13.01 7.66 14.80
N ILE A 277 14.01 8.00 13.98
CA ILE A 277 15.08 7.06 13.60
C ILE A 277 15.88 6.65 14.85
N ALA A 278 16.28 7.62 15.68
CA ALA A 278 17.03 7.34 16.90
C ALA A 278 16.27 6.42 17.87
N GLU A 279 14.96 6.65 18.03
CA GLU A 279 14.08 5.79 18.83
C GLU A 279 14.04 4.36 18.29
N MET A 280 13.87 4.17 16.98
CA MET A 280 13.81 2.85 16.36
C MET A 280 15.15 2.08 16.42
N VAL A 281 16.28 2.79 16.36
CA VAL A 281 17.60 2.18 16.59
C VAL A 281 17.75 1.74 18.04
N LYS A 282 17.29 2.54 19.01
CA LYS A 282 17.30 2.20 20.44
C LYS A 282 16.41 1.01 20.77
N GLU A 283 15.26 0.89 20.11
CA GLU A 283 14.33 -0.25 20.22
C GLU A 283 14.81 -1.53 19.51
N LYS A 284 15.94 -1.48 18.78
CA LYS A 284 16.44 -2.55 17.92
C LYS A 284 15.46 -2.98 16.81
N ARG A 285 14.64 -2.04 16.35
CA ARG A 285 13.78 -2.25 15.16
C ARG A 285 14.52 -1.94 13.86
N LEU A 286 15.48 -1.02 13.91
CA LEU A 286 16.44 -0.75 12.84
C LEU A 286 17.83 -1.20 13.30
N GLU A 287 18.44 -2.12 12.56
CA GLU A 287 19.81 -2.59 12.78
C GLU A 287 20.77 -2.00 11.74
N GLY A 288 22.08 -2.15 11.94
CA GLY A 288 23.10 -1.67 11.00
C GLY A 288 23.46 -0.18 11.09
N ILE A 289 22.74 0.64 11.86
CA ILE A 289 23.08 2.05 12.10
C ILE A 289 24.01 2.18 13.33
N SER A 290 25.10 2.93 13.18
CA SER A 290 26.08 3.23 14.23
C SER A 290 25.88 4.60 14.86
N ASP A 291 25.66 5.63 14.03
CA ASP A 291 25.51 7.01 14.48
C ASP A 291 24.57 7.78 13.53
N LEU A 292 24.00 8.89 14.00
CA LEU A 292 23.08 9.74 13.26
C LEU A 292 23.41 11.21 13.52
N ARG A 293 23.74 11.96 12.46
CA ARG A 293 24.17 13.36 12.55
C ARG A 293 23.41 14.24 11.57
N ASP A 294 23.07 15.45 12.00
CA ASP A 294 22.56 16.50 11.12
C ASP A 294 23.72 17.45 10.77
N GLU A 295 24.10 17.44 9.49
CA GLU A 295 25.16 18.27 8.90
C GLU A 295 24.57 19.35 7.99
N SER A 296 23.27 19.64 8.11
CA SER A 296 22.58 20.64 7.31
C SER A 296 23.14 22.05 7.58
N ASP A 297 23.38 22.81 6.52
CA ASP A 297 23.86 24.18 6.60
C ASP A 297 23.10 25.11 5.62
N LYS A 298 23.61 26.33 5.40
CA LYS A 298 22.99 27.27 4.46
C LYS A 298 23.13 26.86 2.98
N SER A 299 23.98 25.89 2.67
CA SER A 299 24.21 25.38 1.32
C SER A 299 23.28 24.23 0.95
N GLY A 300 22.68 23.56 1.93
CA GLY A 300 21.67 22.53 1.71
C GLY A 300 21.42 21.65 2.93
N MET A 301 20.37 20.83 2.83
CA MET A 301 20.06 19.82 3.83
C MET A 301 21.00 18.63 3.67
N ARG A 302 21.51 18.12 4.79
CA ARG A 302 22.41 16.96 4.81
C ARG A 302 22.27 16.19 6.11
N ILE A 303 21.61 15.05 6.08
CA ILE A 303 21.51 14.13 7.22
C ILE A 303 22.45 12.95 6.97
N ALA A 304 23.42 12.74 7.84
CA ALA A 304 24.39 11.66 7.74
C ALA A 304 24.03 10.52 8.70
N ILE A 305 23.74 9.34 8.14
CA ILE A 305 23.46 8.11 8.88
C ILE A 305 24.69 7.19 8.73
N GLU A 306 25.53 7.13 9.75
CA GLU A 306 26.75 6.29 9.72
C GLU A 306 26.40 4.83 9.99
N LEU A 307 26.87 3.93 9.13
CA LEU A 307 26.59 2.50 9.22
C LEU A 307 27.67 1.76 10.03
N LYS A 308 27.30 0.61 10.58
CA LYS A 308 28.25 -0.36 11.15
C LYS A 308 29.12 -0.95 10.03
N ARG A 309 30.34 -1.40 10.37
CA ARG A 309 31.35 -1.85 9.38
C ARG A 309 30.91 -3.06 8.53
N ASP A 310 29.97 -3.84 9.04
CA ASP A 310 29.46 -5.09 8.48
C ASP A 310 28.04 -4.95 7.91
N ALA A 311 27.44 -3.76 7.98
CA ALA A 311 26.09 -3.53 7.50
C ALA A 311 26.06 -3.24 5.99
N ASN A 312 25.13 -3.86 5.27
CA ASN A 312 24.86 -3.55 3.87
C ASN A 312 24.04 -2.25 3.77
N ALA A 313 24.56 -1.25 3.05
CA ALA A 313 23.96 0.07 2.96
C ALA A 313 22.59 0.07 2.26
N ASP A 314 22.40 -0.72 1.20
CA ASP A 314 21.14 -0.83 0.47
C ASP A 314 20.04 -1.44 1.34
N VAL A 315 20.37 -2.48 2.12
CA VAL A 315 19.43 -3.13 3.04
C VAL A 315 18.99 -2.16 4.14
N VAL A 316 19.92 -1.41 4.74
CA VAL A 316 19.58 -0.42 5.78
C VAL A 316 18.72 0.70 5.20
N LEU A 317 19.04 1.17 3.99
CA LEU A 317 18.25 2.18 3.28
C LEU A 317 16.82 1.71 2.99
N ASN A 318 16.65 0.47 2.53
CA ASN A 318 15.34 -0.13 2.29
C ASN A 318 14.51 -0.23 3.58
N ASN A 319 15.16 -0.63 4.70
CA ASN A 319 14.51 -0.64 6.01
C ASN A 319 14.11 0.77 6.47
N LEU A 320 14.94 1.79 6.22
CA LEU A 320 14.61 3.18 6.51
C LEU A 320 13.39 3.64 5.71
N TYR A 321 13.31 3.33 4.41
CA TYR A 321 12.13 3.66 3.61
C TYR A 321 10.86 2.94 4.07
N GLN A 322 10.96 1.67 4.49
CA GLN A 322 9.80 0.89 4.93
C GLN A 322 9.26 1.33 6.29
N HIS A 323 10.13 1.80 7.19
CA HIS A 323 9.76 2.06 8.59
C HIS A 323 9.71 3.54 8.98
N THR A 324 10.21 4.45 8.15
CA THR A 324 10.25 5.89 8.43
C THR A 324 9.46 6.70 7.39
N VAL A 325 9.26 7.98 7.66
CA VAL A 325 8.65 8.94 6.70
C VAL A 325 9.63 9.42 5.63
N MET A 326 10.82 8.79 5.49
CA MET A 326 11.67 8.96 4.30
C MET A 326 11.01 8.45 3.02
N GLN A 327 9.99 7.59 3.15
CA GLN A 327 9.02 7.33 2.09
C GLN A 327 7.63 7.70 2.61
N SER A 328 6.90 8.53 1.87
CA SER A 328 5.56 8.97 2.23
C SER A 328 4.61 8.89 1.04
N VAL A 329 3.31 8.85 1.32
CA VAL A 329 2.27 8.83 0.29
C VAL A 329 1.50 10.13 0.33
N PHE A 330 1.47 10.84 -0.78
CA PHE A 330 0.62 12.00 -1.00
C PHE A 330 -0.70 11.55 -1.63
N ASN A 331 -1.80 11.72 -0.89
CA ASN A 331 -3.15 11.39 -1.38
C ASN A 331 -3.73 12.59 -2.14
N ILE A 332 -3.88 12.46 -3.45
CA ILE A 332 -4.42 13.49 -4.33
C ILE A 332 -5.95 13.44 -4.27
N ASN A 333 -6.56 14.60 -4.02
CA ASN A 333 -8.00 14.80 -4.07
C ASN A 333 -8.30 16.21 -4.60
N MET A 334 -8.59 16.31 -5.89
CA MET A 334 -8.75 17.56 -6.62
C MET A 334 -10.20 18.07 -6.55
N VAL A 335 -10.53 18.72 -5.43
CA VAL A 335 -11.84 19.36 -5.23
C VAL A 335 -11.67 20.87 -5.20
N ALA A 336 -12.41 21.59 -6.04
CA ALA A 336 -12.43 23.05 -6.08
C ALA A 336 -13.84 23.58 -6.38
N LEU A 337 -14.06 24.86 -6.14
CA LEU A 337 -15.32 25.52 -6.51
C LEU A 337 -15.30 25.85 -8.00
N LEU A 338 -16.31 25.37 -8.73
CA LEU A 338 -16.59 25.75 -10.10
C LEU A 338 -18.05 26.24 -10.15
N ASP A 339 -18.24 27.49 -10.59
CA ASP A 339 -19.54 28.18 -10.58
C ASP A 339 -20.22 28.19 -9.19
N GLY A 340 -19.42 28.38 -8.13
CA GLY A 340 -19.88 28.43 -6.74
C GLY A 340 -20.23 27.08 -6.11
N ALA A 341 -20.08 25.97 -6.85
CA ALA A 341 -20.35 24.62 -6.37
C ALA A 341 -19.05 23.81 -6.24
N PRO A 342 -18.87 23.03 -5.16
CA PRO A 342 -17.72 22.14 -5.02
C PRO A 342 -17.83 20.97 -6.01
N ARG A 343 -16.79 20.77 -6.82
CA ARG A 343 -16.70 19.65 -7.77
C ARG A 343 -15.35 18.96 -7.68
N THR A 344 -15.37 17.64 -7.88
CA THR A 344 -14.16 16.86 -8.15
C THR A 344 -13.80 17.05 -9.61
N LEU A 345 -12.58 17.49 -9.89
CA LEU A 345 -12.14 17.92 -11.22
C LEU A 345 -10.86 17.16 -11.61
N GLY A 346 -10.81 16.66 -12.86
CA GLY A 346 -9.58 16.13 -13.44
C GLY A 346 -8.64 17.24 -13.93
N LEU A 347 -7.50 16.85 -14.52
CA LEU A 347 -6.53 17.80 -15.06
C LEU A 347 -7.13 18.64 -16.20
N ARG A 348 -7.83 18.00 -17.14
CA ARG A 348 -8.50 18.69 -18.26
C ARG A 348 -9.49 19.74 -17.75
N ASP A 349 -10.35 19.37 -16.80
CA ASP A 349 -11.38 20.27 -16.27
C ASP A 349 -10.76 21.53 -15.64
N LEU A 350 -9.68 21.37 -14.88
CA LEU A 350 -8.95 22.48 -14.27
C LEU A 350 -8.29 23.39 -15.31
N LEU A 351 -7.67 22.83 -16.34
CA LEU A 351 -7.08 23.59 -17.43
C LEU A 351 -8.16 24.35 -18.22
N GLN A 352 -9.29 23.71 -18.51
CA GLN A 352 -10.41 24.33 -19.22
C GLN A 352 -11.07 25.44 -18.39
N ALA A 353 -11.24 25.25 -17.08
CA ALA A 353 -11.75 26.28 -16.18
C ALA A 353 -10.86 27.53 -16.21
N PHE A 354 -9.54 27.35 -16.18
CA PHE A 354 -8.58 28.44 -16.29
C PHE A 354 -8.61 29.13 -17.67
N ILE A 355 -8.61 28.36 -18.77
CA ILE A 355 -8.66 28.93 -20.13
C ILE A 355 -9.96 29.70 -20.35
N GLN A 356 -11.09 29.17 -19.88
CA GLN A 356 -12.38 29.84 -20.00
C GLN A 356 -12.42 31.15 -19.20
N HIS A 357 -11.91 31.15 -17.96
CA HIS A 357 -11.73 32.37 -17.18
C HIS A 357 -10.83 33.38 -17.90
N ARG A 358 -9.71 32.92 -18.49
CA ARG A 358 -8.80 33.79 -19.24
C ARG A 358 -9.49 34.42 -20.45
N ARG A 359 -10.30 33.66 -21.18
CA ARG A 359 -11.11 34.18 -22.30
C ARG A 359 -12.07 35.26 -21.85
N GLU A 360 -12.75 35.07 -20.72
CA GLU A 360 -13.65 36.08 -20.15
C GLU A 360 -12.87 37.36 -19.77
N VAL A 361 -11.77 37.22 -19.03
CA VAL A 361 -10.92 38.34 -18.60
C VAL A 361 -10.37 39.12 -19.79
N VAL A 362 -9.84 38.44 -20.82
CA VAL A 362 -9.33 39.11 -22.03
C VAL A 362 -10.45 39.81 -22.79
N THR A 363 -11.64 39.20 -22.88
CA THR A 363 -12.80 39.84 -23.52
C THR A 363 -13.22 41.11 -22.78
N ARG A 364 -13.40 41.03 -21.46
CA ARG A 364 -13.78 42.19 -20.63
C ARG A 364 -12.74 43.31 -20.70
N ARG A 365 -11.45 42.97 -20.63
CA ARG A 365 -10.34 43.91 -20.81
C ARG A 365 -10.42 44.60 -22.18
N THR A 366 -10.64 43.83 -23.24
CA THR A 366 -10.73 44.34 -24.62
C THR A 366 -11.93 45.27 -24.79
N VAL A 367 -13.08 44.92 -24.21
CA VAL A 367 -14.28 45.78 -24.19
C VAL A 367 -14.04 47.07 -23.40
N PHE A 368 -13.38 47.00 -22.25
CA PHE A 368 -13.04 48.17 -21.44
C PHE A 368 -12.09 49.11 -22.18
N GLU A 369 -11.02 48.56 -22.77
CA GLU A 369 -10.06 49.32 -23.57
C GLU A 369 -10.73 49.93 -24.81
N LEU A 370 -11.64 49.20 -25.47
CA LEU A 370 -12.40 49.69 -26.61
C LEU A 370 -13.31 50.84 -26.23
N LYS A 371 -14.05 50.72 -25.12
CA LYS A 371 -14.91 51.79 -24.60
C LYS A 371 -14.09 53.03 -24.30
N LYS A 372 -12.98 52.88 -23.56
CA LYS A 372 -12.09 54.00 -23.20
C LYS A 372 -11.44 54.64 -24.43
N ALA A 373 -11.04 53.84 -25.42
CA ALA A 373 -10.47 54.33 -26.67
C ALA A 373 -11.53 55.09 -27.50
N ARG A 374 -12.76 54.58 -27.59
CA ARG A 374 -13.89 55.25 -28.26
C ARG A 374 -14.27 56.56 -27.57
N ASP A 375 -14.40 56.56 -26.24
CA ASP A 375 -14.69 57.77 -25.47
C ASP A 375 -13.61 58.83 -25.69
N ARG A 376 -12.34 58.43 -25.72
CA ARG A 376 -11.21 59.33 -25.98
C ARG A 376 -11.19 59.82 -27.43
N ALA A 377 -11.42 58.94 -28.40
CA ALA A 377 -11.49 59.27 -29.83
C ALA A 377 -12.62 60.26 -30.11
N HIS A 378 -13.80 60.06 -29.51
CA HIS A 378 -14.95 60.97 -29.60
C HIS A 378 -14.61 62.37 -29.11
N ILE A 379 -13.90 62.50 -27.97
CA ILE A 379 -13.45 63.81 -27.49
C ILE A 379 -12.43 64.44 -28.45
N LEU A 380 -11.44 63.67 -28.93
CA LEU A 380 -10.42 64.17 -29.85
C LEU A 380 -11.01 64.58 -31.21
N GLU A 381 -12.05 63.91 -31.67
CA GLU A 381 -12.80 64.26 -32.88
C GLU A 381 -13.43 65.66 -32.75
N GLY A 382 -14.13 65.92 -31.65
CA GLY A 382 -14.69 67.24 -31.35
C GLY A 382 -13.61 68.33 -31.22
N LEU A 383 -12.47 67.99 -30.62
CA LEU A 383 -11.32 68.89 -30.54
C LEU A 383 -10.70 69.17 -31.91
N ALA A 384 -10.59 68.18 -32.79
CA ALA A 384 -10.09 68.34 -34.15
C ALA A 384 -11.02 69.25 -34.97
N VAL A 385 -12.35 69.06 -34.86
CA VAL A 385 -13.35 69.95 -35.49
C VAL A 385 -13.24 71.37 -34.92
N ALA A 386 -13.05 71.52 -33.61
CA ALA A 386 -12.88 72.82 -32.98
C ALA A 386 -11.62 73.57 -33.44
N LEU A 387 -10.52 72.85 -33.70
CA LEU A 387 -9.28 73.43 -34.18
C LEU A 387 -9.42 73.99 -35.61
N VAL A 388 -10.23 73.38 -36.45
CA VAL A 388 -10.53 73.88 -37.81
C VAL A 388 -11.46 75.10 -37.77
N ASN A 389 -12.38 75.15 -36.80
CA ASN A 389 -13.42 76.19 -36.69
C ASN A 389 -13.13 77.23 -35.59
N LEU A 390 -11.85 77.52 -35.35
CA LEU A 390 -11.41 78.24 -34.15
C LEU A 390 -11.94 79.67 -34.04
N ASP A 391 -11.87 80.45 -35.13
CA ASP A 391 -12.35 81.84 -35.13
C ASP A 391 -13.88 81.95 -34.96
N PRO A 392 -14.71 81.13 -35.65
CA PRO A 392 -16.14 81.05 -35.39
C PRO A 392 -16.49 80.62 -33.95
N LEU A 393 -15.73 79.67 -33.37
CA LEU A 393 -15.92 79.21 -31.99
C LEU A 393 -15.60 80.30 -30.96
N ILE A 394 -14.46 80.98 -31.09
CA ILE A 394 -14.08 82.09 -30.21
C ILE A 394 -15.13 83.21 -30.28
N SER A 395 -15.62 83.52 -31.49
CA SER A 395 -16.63 84.55 -31.69
C SER A 395 -17.95 84.20 -31.00
N LEU A 396 -18.39 82.94 -31.10
CA LEU A 396 -19.57 82.42 -30.41
C LEU A 396 -19.41 82.47 -28.88
N ILE A 397 -18.28 81.98 -28.37
CA ILE A 397 -18.00 81.96 -26.92
C ILE A 397 -17.92 83.39 -26.35
N ARG A 398 -17.37 84.35 -27.10
CA ARG A 398 -17.30 85.76 -26.69
C ARG A 398 -18.65 86.48 -26.71
N ALA A 399 -19.59 86.04 -27.56
CA ALA A 399 -20.90 86.65 -27.71
C ALA A 399 -21.94 86.11 -26.70
N ALA A 400 -21.77 84.89 -26.20
CA ALA A 400 -22.65 84.28 -25.22
C ALA A 400 -22.50 84.92 -23.82
N ALA A 401 -23.60 85.11 -23.09
CA ALA A 401 -23.58 85.72 -21.77
C ALA A 401 -23.19 84.72 -20.66
N SER A 402 -23.27 83.42 -20.93
CA SER A 402 -22.88 82.35 -19.99
C SER A 402 -22.29 81.13 -20.69
N PRO A 403 -21.49 80.30 -19.99
CA PRO A 403 -20.97 79.05 -20.54
C PRO A 403 -22.08 78.07 -20.96
N ALA A 404 -23.20 78.04 -20.24
CA ALA A 404 -24.36 77.21 -20.58
C ALA A 404 -25.02 77.64 -21.89
N GLU A 405 -25.11 78.96 -22.11
CA GLU A 405 -25.60 79.52 -23.37
C GLU A 405 -24.63 79.25 -24.53
N ALA A 406 -23.32 79.41 -24.30
CA ALA A 406 -22.30 79.08 -25.30
C ALA A 406 -22.37 77.59 -25.70
N LYS A 407 -22.49 76.69 -24.72
CA LYS A 407 -22.66 75.25 -24.95
C LYS A 407 -23.92 74.96 -25.76
N ALA A 408 -25.07 75.55 -25.39
CA ALA A 408 -26.32 75.37 -26.14
C ALA A 408 -26.21 75.85 -27.60
N GLN A 409 -25.57 76.99 -27.84
CA GLN A 409 -25.33 77.52 -29.19
C GLN A 409 -24.34 76.66 -29.98
N MET A 410 -23.32 76.07 -29.34
CA MET A 410 -22.37 75.15 -29.98
C MET A 410 -23.04 73.85 -30.45
N LEU A 411 -24.00 73.33 -29.68
CA LEU A 411 -24.74 72.11 -30.00
C LEU A 411 -25.79 72.32 -31.10
N ALA A 412 -26.39 73.51 -31.18
CA ALA A 412 -27.43 73.82 -32.16
C ALA A 412 -26.90 74.13 -33.57
N LYS A 413 -25.58 74.33 -33.72
CA LYS A 413 -24.94 74.76 -34.96
C LYS A 413 -24.17 73.60 -35.60
N SER A 414 -24.25 73.47 -36.93
CA SER A 414 -23.39 72.59 -37.71
C SER A 414 -22.02 73.23 -37.96
N TRP A 415 -20.97 72.42 -37.87
CA TRP A 415 -19.58 72.82 -37.98
C TRP A 415 -18.90 72.20 -39.20
N GLU A 416 -17.85 72.84 -39.71
CA GLU A 416 -17.06 72.29 -40.81
C GLU A 416 -16.22 71.11 -40.30
N PRO A 417 -16.43 69.88 -40.79
CA PRO A 417 -15.73 68.70 -40.29
C PRO A 417 -14.22 68.71 -40.62
N GLY A 418 -13.78 69.50 -41.61
CA GLY A 418 -12.38 69.59 -42.01
C GLY A 418 -11.76 68.22 -42.31
N MET A 419 -10.60 67.94 -41.71
CA MET A 419 -9.88 66.67 -41.91
C MET A 419 -10.61 65.43 -41.37
N VAL A 420 -11.55 65.59 -40.42
CA VAL A 420 -12.32 64.48 -39.85
C VAL A 420 -13.19 63.82 -40.91
N ALA A 421 -13.74 64.59 -41.86
CA ALA A 421 -14.51 64.04 -42.97
C ALA A 421 -13.66 63.12 -43.87
N ALA A 422 -12.43 63.52 -44.19
CA ALA A 422 -11.53 62.70 -45.00
C ALA A 422 -11.13 61.39 -44.28
N LEU A 423 -10.86 61.47 -42.97
CA LEU A 423 -10.44 60.34 -42.15
C LEU A 423 -11.56 59.30 -41.92
N LEU A 424 -12.80 59.75 -41.72
CA LEU A 424 -13.97 58.86 -41.58
C LEU A 424 -14.29 58.13 -42.90
N VAL A 425 -14.15 58.83 -44.04
CA VAL A 425 -14.36 58.24 -45.38
C VAL A 425 -13.28 57.22 -45.73
N GLU A 426 -12.01 57.50 -45.44
CA GLU A 426 -10.89 56.60 -45.73
C GLU A 426 -10.96 55.28 -44.94
N ARG A 427 -11.53 55.30 -43.73
CA ARG A 427 -11.49 54.18 -42.79
C ARG A 427 -12.83 53.47 -42.58
N GLY A 428 -13.94 54.01 -43.09
CA GLY A 428 -15.23 53.32 -43.18
C GLY A 428 -16.01 53.19 -41.87
N GLU A 429 -15.69 53.98 -40.84
CA GLU A 429 -16.38 53.97 -39.55
C GLU A 429 -17.42 55.11 -39.46
N PRO A 430 -18.68 54.84 -39.07
CA PRO A 430 -19.68 55.89 -38.86
C PRO A 430 -19.37 56.67 -37.58
N SER A 431 -19.29 58.00 -37.68
CA SER A 431 -19.25 58.90 -36.51
C SER A 431 -20.65 59.37 -36.16
N GLU A 432 -20.99 59.36 -34.87
CA GLU A 432 -22.27 59.87 -34.36
C GLU A 432 -22.45 61.38 -34.60
N GLY A 433 -21.36 62.14 -34.77
CA GLY A 433 -21.41 63.58 -35.01
C GLY A 433 -21.52 63.97 -36.48
N MET A 434 -21.35 63.04 -37.42
CA MET A 434 -21.38 63.36 -38.86
C MET A 434 -22.81 63.27 -39.42
N HIS A 435 -23.35 64.41 -39.86
CA HIS A 435 -24.67 64.50 -40.50
C HIS A 435 -24.55 65.00 -41.94
N ALA A 436 -25.66 64.91 -42.70
CA ALA A 436 -25.69 65.32 -44.11
C ALA A 436 -25.39 66.81 -44.33
N ASP A 437 -25.57 67.65 -43.31
CA ASP A 437 -25.40 69.10 -43.32
C ASP A 437 -24.11 69.59 -42.63
N GLY A 438 -23.28 68.69 -42.10
CA GLY A 438 -22.02 69.02 -41.42
C GLY A 438 -21.80 68.20 -40.15
N TYR A 439 -20.84 68.63 -39.33
CA TYR A 439 -20.56 67.98 -38.05
C TYR A 439 -21.33 68.63 -36.90
N HIS A 440 -22.04 67.85 -36.10
CA HIS A 440 -22.74 68.30 -34.90
C HIS A 440 -21.98 67.83 -33.65
N LEU A 441 -21.74 68.75 -32.72
CA LEU A 441 -21.03 68.46 -31.48
C LEU A 441 -21.97 67.78 -30.48
N SER A 442 -21.44 66.82 -29.71
CA SER A 442 -22.10 66.29 -28.52
C SER A 442 -21.88 67.17 -27.30
N GLU A 443 -22.69 66.99 -26.25
CA GLU A 443 -22.52 67.70 -24.98
C GLU A 443 -21.13 67.53 -24.36
N LEU A 444 -20.55 66.32 -24.44
CA LEU A 444 -19.23 66.01 -23.91
C LEU A 444 -18.12 66.70 -24.71
N GLN A 445 -18.23 66.72 -26.04
CA GLN A 445 -17.28 67.43 -26.91
C GLN A 445 -17.36 68.94 -26.68
N ALA A 446 -18.56 69.52 -26.63
CA ALA A 446 -18.74 70.95 -26.39
C ALA A 446 -18.13 71.38 -25.04
N GLN A 447 -18.32 70.57 -23.99
CA GLN A 447 -17.69 70.82 -22.69
C GLN A 447 -16.15 70.73 -22.79
N ALA A 448 -15.61 69.69 -23.44
CA ALA A 448 -14.17 69.54 -23.61
C ALA A 448 -13.53 70.69 -24.42
N ILE A 449 -14.26 71.27 -25.38
CA ILE A 449 -13.83 72.45 -26.13
C ILE A 449 -13.81 73.70 -25.24
N LEU A 450 -14.82 73.89 -24.37
CA LEU A 450 -14.85 75.00 -23.42
C LEU A 450 -13.72 74.92 -22.39
N ASP A 451 -13.29 73.70 -22.04
CA ASP A 451 -12.18 73.45 -21.11
C ASP A 451 -10.78 73.53 -21.78
N LEU A 452 -10.71 73.85 -23.08
CA LEU A 452 -9.44 74.02 -23.79
C LEU A 452 -8.61 75.18 -23.23
N ARG A 453 -7.29 74.95 -23.16
CA ARG A 453 -6.31 75.96 -22.74
C ARG A 453 -5.56 76.50 -23.96
N LEU A 454 -5.21 77.78 -23.95
CA LEU A 454 -4.57 78.46 -25.09
C LEU A 454 -3.29 77.79 -25.61
N HIS A 455 -2.50 77.12 -24.76
CA HIS A 455 -1.28 76.43 -25.19
C HIS A 455 -1.55 75.22 -26.11
N ARG A 456 -2.78 74.65 -26.10
CA ARG A 456 -3.20 73.56 -26.98
C ARG A 456 -3.48 74.01 -28.42
N LEU A 457 -3.41 75.31 -28.70
CA LEU A 457 -3.64 75.90 -30.02
C LEU A 457 -2.36 76.08 -30.86
N THR A 458 -1.21 75.62 -30.36
CA THR A 458 0.05 75.65 -31.12
C THR A 458 0.04 74.56 -32.20
N GLY A 459 0.73 74.78 -33.32
CA GLY A 459 0.77 73.80 -34.43
C GLY A 459 1.24 72.40 -34.01
N LEU A 460 2.23 72.31 -33.12
CA LEU A 460 2.72 71.04 -32.58
C LEU A 460 1.65 70.28 -31.76
N GLU A 461 0.78 70.98 -31.04
CA GLU A 461 -0.29 70.34 -30.26
C GLU A 461 -1.44 69.88 -31.17
N GLN A 462 -1.69 70.57 -32.29
CA GLN A 462 -2.64 70.13 -33.32
C GLN A 462 -2.16 68.82 -33.97
N ASP A 463 -0.88 68.74 -34.35
CA ASP A 463 -0.29 67.52 -34.89
C ASP A 463 -0.35 66.37 -33.87
N LYS A 464 -0.06 66.61 -32.59
CA LYS A 464 -0.19 65.59 -31.54
C LYS A 464 -1.61 65.07 -31.39
N ILE A 465 -2.62 65.95 -31.42
CA ILE A 465 -4.04 65.55 -31.32
C ILE A 465 -4.42 64.67 -32.52
N ARG A 466 -3.97 65.04 -33.72
CA ARG A 466 -4.18 64.24 -34.94
C ARG A 466 -3.51 62.87 -34.83
N ASP A 467 -2.24 62.83 -34.46
CA ASP A 467 -1.47 61.59 -34.39
C ASP A 467 -2.01 60.66 -33.26
N GLU A 468 -2.43 61.23 -32.13
CA GLU A 468 -3.13 60.51 -31.05
C GLU A 468 -4.46 59.92 -31.55
N TYR A 469 -5.24 60.69 -32.31
CA TYR A 469 -6.51 60.23 -32.88
C TYR A 469 -6.29 59.07 -33.88
N LEU A 470 -5.32 59.18 -34.80
CA LEU A 470 -4.98 58.13 -35.75
C LEU A 470 -4.54 56.83 -35.04
N ALA A 471 -3.68 56.95 -34.03
CA ALA A 471 -3.23 55.82 -33.23
C ALA A 471 -4.40 55.15 -32.47
N LEU A 472 -5.35 55.95 -31.96
CA LEU A 472 -6.55 55.42 -31.31
C LEU A 472 -7.48 54.70 -32.29
N LEU A 473 -7.65 55.20 -33.52
CA LEU A 473 -8.42 54.50 -34.55
C LEU A 473 -7.78 53.15 -34.92
N ASP A 474 -6.45 53.11 -35.07
CA ASP A 474 -5.74 51.84 -35.31
C ASP A 474 -5.92 50.87 -34.14
N ARG A 475 -5.86 51.38 -32.90
CA ARG A 475 -6.12 50.57 -31.70
C ARG A 475 -7.56 50.08 -31.61
N ILE A 476 -8.54 50.93 -31.93
CA ILE A 476 -9.97 50.55 -31.94
C ILE A 476 -10.21 49.43 -32.96
N ARG A 477 -9.62 49.53 -34.15
CA ARG A 477 -9.70 48.49 -35.18
C ARG A 477 -9.12 47.17 -34.68
N GLU A 478 -7.93 47.19 -34.08
CA GLU A 478 -7.30 46.01 -33.49
C GLU A 478 -8.18 45.38 -32.40
N LEU A 479 -8.75 46.19 -31.50
CA LEU A 479 -9.64 45.72 -30.44
C LEU A 479 -10.95 45.13 -31.01
N LEU A 480 -11.52 45.73 -32.05
CA LEU A 480 -12.70 45.20 -32.75
C LEU A 480 -12.40 43.89 -33.47
N GLU A 481 -11.21 43.75 -34.06
CA GLU A 481 -10.76 42.50 -34.67
C GLU A 481 -10.63 41.38 -33.62
N ILE A 482 -10.04 41.67 -32.46
CA ILE A 482 -9.95 40.73 -31.33
C ILE A 482 -11.35 40.29 -30.86
N LEU A 483 -12.31 41.22 -30.75
CA LEU A 483 -13.67 40.90 -30.33
C LEU A 483 -14.48 40.17 -31.43
N GLY A 484 -14.21 40.46 -32.70
CA GLY A 484 -14.90 39.87 -33.84
C GLY A 484 -14.40 38.48 -34.23
N SER A 485 -13.16 38.14 -33.88
CA SER A 485 -12.52 36.86 -34.25
C SER A 485 -12.14 36.04 -33.02
N LYS A 486 -12.83 34.91 -32.82
CA LYS A 486 -12.46 33.92 -31.80
C LYS A 486 -11.01 33.47 -31.96
N THR A 487 -10.55 33.28 -33.19
CA THR A 487 -9.16 32.88 -33.49
C THR A 487 -8.17 33.93 -32.99
N ARG A 488 -8.41 35.22 -33.30
CA ARG A 488 -7.51 36.31 -32.86
C ARG A 488 -7.45 36.41 -31.33
N LEU A 489 -8.59 36.25 -30.66
CA LEU A 489 -8.63 36.22 -29.20
C LEU A 489 -7.79 35.07 -28.63
N MET A 490 -7.88 33.87 -29.20
CA MET A 490 -7.08 32.73 -28.76
C MET A 490 -5.57 32.93 -29.04
N GLU A 491 -5.21 33.56 -30.17
CA GLU A 491 -3.82 33.94 -30.46
C GLU A 491 -3.24 34.88 -29.39
N VAL A 492 -4.00 35.90 -28.97
CA VAL A 492 -3.57 36.82 -27.90
C VAL A 492 -3.35 36.06 -26.59
N ILE A 493 -4.26 35.15 -26.23
CA ILE A 493 -4.11 34.32 -25.03
C ILE A 493 -2.85 33.44 -25.15
N ARG A 494 -2.61 32.85 -26.33
CA ARG A 494 -1.44 32.03 -26.61
C ARG A 494 -0.15 32.83 -26.46
N GLU A 495 -0.08 34.04 -27.02
CA GLU A 495 1.06 34.95 -26.92
C GLU A 495 1.36 35.31 -25.44
N GLU A 496 0.33 35.63 -24.66
CA GLU A 496 0.48 35.91 -23.23
C GLU A 496 0.96 34.69 -22.43
N LEU A 497 0.43 33.50 -22.70
CA LEU A 497 0.85 32.26 -22.03
C LEU A 497 2.30 31.89 -22.37
N VAL A 498 2.72 32.07 -23.63
CA VAL A 498 4.11 31.87 -24.06
C VAL A 498 5.04 32.85 -23.32
N ALA A 499 4.67 34.12 -23.24
CA ALA A 499 5.46 35.12 -22.51
C ALA A 499 5.61 34.76 -21.02
N ILE A 500 4.54 34.27 -20.38
CA ILE A 500 4.57 33.81 -18.98
C ILE A 500 5.52 32.61 -18.82
N ARG A 501 5.42 31.60 -19.71
CA ARG A 501 6.30 30.43 -19.69
C ARG A 501 7.76 30.83 -19.82
N ASP A 502 8.07 31.72 -20.77
CA ASP A 502 9.44 32.10 -21.09
C ASP A 502 10.04 33.02 -20.00
N GLN A 503 9.20 33.81 -19.30
CA GLN A 503 9.64 34.70 -18.23
C GLN A 503 9.80 34.02 -16.87
N TYR A 504 8.93 33.06 -16.53
CA TYR A 504 8.86 32.46 -15.18
C TYR A 504 9.13 30.95 -15.16
N GLY A 505 9.37 30.33 -16.31
CA GLY A 505 9.64 28.90 -16.42
C GLY A 505 10.90 28.49 -15.66
N ASP A 506 10.84 27.31 -15.06
CA ASP A 506 11.96 26.70 -14.34
C ASP A 506 12.04 25.19 -14.57
N ALA A 507 13.20 24.61 -14.26
CA ALA A 507 13.39 23.17 -14.36
C ALA A 507 12.58 22.42 -13.30
N ARG A 508 12.14 21.21 -13.64
CA ARG A 508 11.54 20.27 -12.70
C ARG A 508 12.49 19.98 -11.55
N ARG A 509 11.97 19.96 -10.31
CA ARG A 509 12.74 19.62 -9.10
C ARG A 509 12.61 18.15 -8.73
N SER A 510 11.38 17.64 -8.66
CA SER A 510 11.12 16.24 -8.32
C SER A 510 11.45 15.31 -9.48
N GLU A 511 12.15 14.21 -9.22
CA GLU A 511 12.55 13.26 -10.26
C GLU A 511 11.61 12.05 -10.30
N ILE A 512 11.17 11.63 -11.49
CA ILE A 512 10.22 10.52 -11.63
C ILE A 512 10.98 9.23 -11.95
N VAL A 513 10.93 8.26 -11.04
CA VAL A 513 11.57 6.95 -11.18
C VAL A 513 10.52 5.92 -11.58
N ALA A 514 10.90 4.99 -12.47
CA ALA A 514 10.04 3.88 -12.86
C ALA A 514 9.65 3.04 -11.62
N ASP A 515 8.43 2.50 -11.64
CA ASP A 515 7.93 1.69 -10.53
C ASP A 515 8.76 0.40 -10.43
N THR A 516 9.58 0.29 -9.38
CA THR A 516 10.40 -0.89 -9.11
C THR A 516 9.65 -1.97 -8.33
N GLY A 517 8.34 -1.79 -8.09
CA GLY A 517 7.56 -2.67 -7.23
C GLY A 517 7.83 -2.43 -5.74
N ASP A 518 7.05 -3.10 -4.90
CA ASP A 518 7.25 -3.07 -3.44
C ASP A 518 8.57 -3.75 -3.07
N ILE A 519 9.30 -3.15 -2.12
CA ILE A 519 10.51 -3.74 -1.53
C ILE A 519 10.13 -5.11 -0.96
N SER A 520 10.69 -6.17 -1.54
CA SER A 520 10.42 -7.54 -1.11
C SER A 520 11.27 -7.86 0.12
N THR A 521 10.87 -8.86 0.90
CA THR A 521 11.69 -9.32 2.04
C THR A 521 13.07 -9.82 1.61
N GLU A 522 13.24 -10.18 0.34
CA GLU A 522 14.51 -10.64 -0.22
C GLU A 522 15.49 -9.47 -0.42
N ASP A 523 14.98 -8.29 -0.77
CA ASP A 523 15.78 -7.05 -0.92
C ASP A 523 16.29 -6.50 0.42
N LEU A 524 15.86 -7.12 1.52
CA LEU A 524 16.31 -6.84 2.89
C LEU A 524 17.41 -7.81 3.36
N ILE A 525 17.86 -8.75 2.52
CA ILE A 525 18.83 -9.80 2.88
C ILE A 525 20.08 -9.68 1.98
N THR A 526 21.27 -9.82 2.59
CA THR A 526 22.55 -9.75 1.87
C THR A 526 22.83 -11.02 1.06
N GLU A 527 23.29 -10.88 -0.18
CA GLU A 527 23.73 -11.99 -1.01
C GLU A 527 25.16 -12.45 -0.62
N GLU A 528 25.32 -13.73 -0.26
CA GLU A 528 26.62 -14.34 0.08
C GLU A 528 26.67 -15.83 -0.32
N GLU A 529 27.87 -16.37 -0.55
CA GLU A 529 28.08 -17.79 -0.87
C GLU A 529 28.06 -18.66 0.38
N MET A 530 27.26 -19.74 0.33
CA MET A 530 27.00 -20.60 1.48
C MET A 530 27.34 -22.06 1.18
N VAL A 531 27.99 -22.72 2.13
CA VAL A 531 28.13 -24.17 2.17
C VAL A 531 26.89 -24.77 2.81
N VAL A 532 26.16 -25.58 2.06
CA VAL A 532 25.02 -26.36 2.53
C VAL A 532 25.48 -27.79 2.80
N THR A 533 25.25 -28.26 4.03
CA THR A 533 25.60 -29.63 4.45
C THR A 533 24.36 -30.42 4.83
N PHE A 534 24.34 -31.69 4.43
CA PHE A 534 23.26 -32.65 4.68
C PHE A 534 23.81 -33.92 5.33
N THR A 535 23.29 -34.32 6.50
CA THR A 535 23.76 -35.48 7.26
C THR A 535 22.93 -36.74 7.02
N HIS A 536 23.48 -37.91 7.36
CA HIS A 536 22.80 -39.20 7.23
C HIS A 536 21.54 -39.29 8.08
N ALA A 537 21.54 -38.70 9.28
CA ALA A 537 20.34 -38.58 10.12
C ALA A 537 19.33 -37.52 9.62
N GLY A 538 19.56 -36.93 8.44
CA GLY A 538 18.64 -36.04 7.77
C GLY A 538 18.66 -34.60 8.26
N TYR A 539 19.76 -34.14 8.86
CA TYR A 539 19.92 -32.73 9.23
C TYR A 539 20.51 -31.90 8.09
N ILE A 540 20.03 -30.66 7.94
CA ILE A 540 20.54 -29.69 6.98
C ILE A 540 20.91 -28.38 7.67
N LYS A 541 21.96 -27.73 7.19
CA LYS A 541 22.36 -26.36 7.58
C LYS A 541 23.08 -25.65 6.44
N ALA A 542 23.02 -24.31 6.49
CA ALA A 542 23.80 -23.42 5.65
C ALA A 542 24.79 -22.64 6.52
N GLN A 543 25.98 -22.37 5.99
CA GLN A 543 27.03 -21.62 6.67
C GLN A 543 27.83 -20.81 5.62
N PRO A 544 28.29 -19.58 5.92
CA PRO A 544 29.14 -18.85 4.99
C PRO A 544 30.42 -19.62 4.66
N VAL A 545 30.84 -19.59 3.39
CA VAL A 545 32.07 -20.27 2.92
C VAL A 545 33.31 -19.82 3.71
N THR A 546 33.35 -18.59 4.19
CA THR A 546 34.45 -18.03 4.99
C THR A 546 34.71 -18.76 6.32
N VAL A 547 33.70 -19.48 6.85
CA VAL A 547 33.83 -20.32 8.05
C VAL A 547 34.59 -21.63 7.74
N PHE A 548 34.66 -22.03 6.47
CA PHE A 548 35.31 -23.22 5.94
C PHE A 548 36.74 -22.91 5.43
N ASN A 549 37.64 -22.42 6.30
CA ASN A 549 39.05 -22.27 5.92
C ASN A 549 39.79 -23.62 5.89
N ALA A 550 40.52 -23.87 4.80
CA ALA A 550 41.21 -25.12 4.49
C ALA A 550 42.31 -25.48 5.53
N GLN A 551 42.30 -26.72 6.01
CA GLN A 551 43.47 -27.31 6.68
C GLN A 551 44.42 -27.92 5.64
N ARG A 552 45.69 -27.53 5.68
CA ARG A 552 46.76 -28.14 4.89
C ARG A 552 47.00 -29.60 5.31
N ARG A 553 47.41 -30.44 4.34
CA ARG A 553 47.83 -31.83 4.53
C ARG A 553 48.79 -31.98 5.73
N GLY A 554 48.45 -32.83 6.69
CA GLY A 554 49.33 -33.23 7.81
C GLY A 554 48.82 -32.98 9.23
N GLY A 555 47.60 -32.48 9.43
CA GLY A 555 47.03 -32.26 10.77
C GLY A 555 46.54 -33.55 11.46
N LYS A 556 47.05 -33.86 12.67
CA LYS A 556 46.56 -34.96 13.52
C LYS A 556 45.11 -34.70 13.96
N GLY A 557 44.20 -35.59 13.57
CA GLY A 557 42.79 -35.56 13.98
C GLY A 557 42.64 -35.64 15.50
N LYS A 558 41.97 -34.65 16.10
CA LYS A 558 41.51 -34.70 17.49
C LYS A 558 40.16 -35.40 17.54
N MET A 559 40.03 -36.36 18.46
CA MET A 559 38.76 -37.02 18.80
C MET A 559 37.71 -35.98 19.21
N ALA A 560 36.56 -35.99 18.56
CA ALA A 560 35.37 -35.28 19.00
C ALA A 560 34.53 -36.22 19.88
N THR A 561 34.75 -36.11 21.19
CA THR A 561 33.81 -36.37 22.31
C THR A 561 32.81 -37.53 22.25
N THR A 562 32.94 -38.40 23.25
CA THR A 562 32.04 -39.44 23.77
C THR A 562 30.60 -38.98 24.06
N THR A 563 29.66 -39.42 23.23
CA THR A 563 28.36 -40.04 23.59
C THR A 563 27.78 -40.70 22.35
N LYS A 564 27.13 -41.87 22.52
CA LYS A 564 26.51 -42.68 21.46
C LYS A 564 25.58 -41.86 20.57
N GLU A 565 25.97 -41.66 19.30
CA GLU A 565 25.17 -41.61 18.06
C GLU A 565 26.00 -40.91 16.97
N GLU A 566 26.65 -41.70 16.12
CA GLU A 566 27.53 -41.23 15.04
C GLU A 566 26.70 -40.75 13.83
N ASP A 567 26.43 -39.44 13.73
CA ASP A 567 25.86 -38.81 12.54
C ASP A 567 26.96 -38.15 11.69
N PHE A 568 27.03 -38.48 10.40
CA PHE A 568 28.06 -38.01 9.47
C PHE A 568 27.44 -37.29 8.25
N VAL A 569 28.22 -36.45 7.58
CA VAL A 569 27.76 -35.69 6.40
C VAL A 569 27.62 -36.64 5.21
N GLU A 570 26.39 -36.79 4.70
CA GLU A 570 26.11 -37.57 3.48
C GLU A 570 26.40 -36.75 2.23
N ARG A 571 26.10 -35.43 2.23
CA ARG A 571 26.25 -34.55 1.06
C ARG A 571 26.62 -33.11 1.47
N MET A 572 27.34 -32.44 0.58
CA MET A 572 27.77 -31.05 0.74
C MET A 572 27.83 -30.38 -0.63
N PHE A 573 27.37 -29.14 -0.73
CA PHE A 573 27.46 -28.31 -1.94
C PHE A 573 27.49 -26.82 -1.57
N CYS A 574 28.01 -25.99 -2.46
CA CYS A 574 28.00 -24.53 -2.32
C CYS A 574 26.86 -23.91 -3.14
N ALA A 575 26.24 -22.85 -2.64
CA ALA A 575 25.23 -22.05 -3.34
C ALA A 575 25.05 -20.66 -2.70
N SER A 576 24.76 -19.64 -3.52
CA SER A 576 24.35 -18.30 -3.07
C SER A 576 23.11 -18.34 -2.15
N THR A 577 23.05 -17.44 -1.17
CA THR A 577 21.88 -17.25 -0.28
C THR A 577 20.56 -17.10 -1.03
N HIS A 578 20.58 -16.55 -2.24
CA HIS A 578 19.40 -16.31 -3.07
C HIS A 578 19.01 -17.51 -3.96
N ALA A 579 19.87 -18.53 -4.09
CA ALA A 579 19.62 -19.70 -4.92
C ALA A 579 18.54 -20.64 -4.33
N TYR A 580 17.88 -21.41 -5.19
CA TYR A 580 16.95 -22.46 -4.78
C TYR A 580 17.65 -23.80 -4.65
N CYS A 581 17.43 -24.51 -3.55
CA CYS A 581 17.75 -25.92 -3.42
C CYS A 581 16.53 -26.76 -3.82
N LEU A 582 16.64 -27.53 -4.92
CA LEU A 582 15.60 -28.45 -5.38
C LEU A 582 15.77 -29.83 -4.74
N PHE A 583 14.86 -30.22 -3.84
CA PHE A 583 14.91 -31.49 -3.14
C PHE A 583 13.97 -32.51 -3.79
N PHE A 584 14.53 -33.53 -4.45
CA PHE A 584 13.76 -34.60 -5.11
C PHE A 584 13.61 -35.80 -4.20
N SER A 585 12.38 -36.29 -4.04
CA SER A 585 12.06 -37.44 -3.22
C SER A 585 12.02 -38.77 -3.98
N ASN A 586 12.15 -39.88 -3.25
CA ASN A 586 11.96 -41.24 -3.77
C ASN A 586 10.55 -41.47 -4.35
N LEU A 587 9.55 -40.65 -4.00
CA LEU A 587 8.20 -40.71 -4.57
C LEU A 587 8.03 -39.85 -5.82
N GLY A 588 9.11 -39.29 -6.37
CA GLY A 588 9.04 -38.54 -7.62
C GLY A 588 8.53 -37.10 -7.46
N LYS A 589 8.53 -36.54 -6.25
CA LYS A 589 8.22 -35.11 -6.00
C LYS A 589 9.50 -34.30 -5.90
N VAL A 590 9.37 -33.00 -6.13
CA VAL A 590 10.42 -32.01 -5.91
C VAL A 590 9.91 -30.88 -5.02
N PHE A 591 10.75 -30.42 -4.11
CA PHE A 591 10.51 -29.30 -3.20
C PHE A 591 11.59 -28.23 -3.37
N TRP A 592 11.36 -27.03 -2.85
CA TRP A 592 12.28 -25.89 -2.95
C TRP A 592 12.45 -25.24 -1.59
N GLN A 593 13.68 -24.83 -1.28
CA GLN A 593 13.94 -23.80 -0.26
C GLN A 593 14.99 -22.85 -0.79
N LYS A 594 14.87 -21.56 -0.50
CA LYS A 594 15.99 -20.64 -0.73
C LYS A 594 17.07 -20.88 0.32
N VAL A 595 18.32 -20.69 -0.04
CA VAL A 595 19.45 -20.97 0.85
C VAL A 595 19.38 -20.12 2.13
N TYR A 596 18.96 -18.85 2.06
CA TYR A 596 18.77 -18.02 3.27
C TYR A 596 17.65 -18.51 4.20
N GLN A 597 16.71 -19.31 3.69
CA GLN A 597 15.62 -19.92 4.48
C GLN A 597 16.09 -21.20 5.19
N LEU A 598 17.27 -21.74 4.81
CA LEU A 598 17.90 -22.85 5.52
C LEU A 598 18.46 -22.36 6.88
N PRO A 599 18.50 -23.23 7.89
CA PRO A 599 19.00 -22.86 9.20
C PRO A 599 20.49 -22.50 9.13
N GLN A 600 20.78 -21.23 9.42
CA GLN A 600 22.12 -20.70 9.58
C GLN A 600 22.70 -21.17 10.92
N ALA A 601 23.80 -21.91 10.89
CA ALA A 601 24.36 -22.50 12.10
C ALA A 601 25.89 -22.52 12.09
N GLY A 602 26.54 -22.51 13.25
CA GLY A 602 28.00 -22.60 13.37
C GLY A 602 28.55 -24.02 13.20
N ARG A 603 29.89 -24.17 13.03
CA ARG A 603 30.58 -25.45 12.73
C ARG A 603 30.19 -26.61 13.67
N GLY A 604 30.01 -26.34 14.96
CA GLY A 604 29.66 -27.35 15.98
C GLY A 604 28.17 -27.66 16.14
N ALA A 605 27.27 -26.97 15.43
CA ALA A 605 25.83 -27.17 15.53
C ALA A 605 25.33 -28.20 14.50
N LYS A 606 24.37 -29.05 14.90
CA LYS A 606 23.80 -30.13 14.07
C LYS A 606 22.93 -29.63 12.91
N GLY A 607 22.45 -28.38 12.92
CA GLY A 607 21.47 -27.88 11.95
C GLY A 607 20.03 -28.23 12.36
N LYS A 608 19.09 -28.25 11.40
CA LYS A 608 17.72 -28.74 11.63
C LYS A 608 17.40 -29.95 10.76
N PRO A 609 16.56 -30.89 11.23
CA PRO A 609 16.06 -31.97 10.38
C PRO A 609 15.38 -31.41 9.13
N ILE A 610 15.66 -31.97 7.96
CA ILE A 610 15.10 -31.53 6.68
C ILE A 610 13.59 -31.72 6.59
N VAL A 611 13.07 -32.72 7.30
CA VAL A 611 11.64 -32.97 7.48
C VAL A 611 10.92 -31.81 8.17
N ASN A 612 11.63 -30.97 8.93
CA ASN A 612 11.04 -29.77 9.54
C ASN A 612 11.02 -28.58 8.59
N LEU A 613 11.68 -28.70 7.44
CA LEU A 613 11.78 -27.65 6.42
C LEU A 613 10.96 -28.01 5.18
N LEU A 614 10.76 -29.30 4.90
CA LEU A 614 10.07 -29.83 3.72
C LEU A 614 8.98 -30.82 4.14
N SER A 615 7.79 -30.67 3.55
CA SER A 615 6.65 -31.58 3.80
C SER A 615 6.76 -32.90 3.03
N LEU A 616 7.65 -33.76 3.52
CA LEU A 616 7.86 -35.15 3.08
C LEU A 616 6.81 -36.07 3.71
N ALA A 617 6.25 -37.00 2.94
CA ALA A 617 5.42 -38.08 3.47
C ALA A 617 6.24 -39.10 4.31
N PRO A 618 5.61 -39.95 5.14
CA PRO A 618 6.32 -40.83 6.09
C PRO A 618 7.33 -41.82 5.47
N THR A 619 7.10 -42.26 4.23
CA THR A 619 8.03 -43.12 3.46
C THR A 619 8.81 -42.33 2.40
N GLU A 620 8.60 -41.02 2.36
CA GLU A 620 9.19 -40.09 1.42
C GLU A 620 10.51 -39.58 1.98
N ARG A 621 11.61 -39.96 1.34
CA ARG A 621 12.96 -39.52 1.66
C ARG A 621 13.54 -38.76 0.48
N ILE A 622 14.40 -37.80 0.76
CA ILE A 622 15.11 -37.08 -0.29
C ILE A 622 16.12 -38.02 -0.96
N THR A 623 15.92 -38.23 -2.25
CA THR A 623 16.81 -39.00 -3.11
C THR A 623 17.93 -38.11 -3.66
N ALA A 624 17.64 -36.86 -4.07
CA ALA A 624 18.60 -35.96 -4.70
C ALA A 624 18.35 -34.50 -4.31
N VAL A 625 19.42 -33.69 -4.26
CA VAL A 625 19.32 -32.23 -4.07
C VAL A 625 20.08 -31.57 -5.22
N LEU A 626 19.45 -30.59 -5.87
CA LEU A 626 20.04 -29.84 -6.97
C LEU A 626 19.97 -28.33 -6.66
N PRO A 627 21.10 -27.65 -6.43
CA PRO A 627 21.11 -26.19 -6.35
C PRO A 627 20.84 -25.60 -7.74
N VAL A 628 19.93 -24.64 -7.81
CA VAL A 628 19.54 -23.91 -9.02
C VAL A 628 19.32 -22.45 -8.65
N ARG A 629 20.22 -21.56 -9.05
CA ARG A 629 20.00 -20.10 -8.93
C ARG A 629 18.94 -19.63 -9.90
N ASP A 630 19.14 -19.96 -11.17
CA ASP A 630 18.27 -19.61 -12.28
C ASP A 630 17.84 -20.87 -13.02
N PHE A 631 16.54 -21.10 -13.16
CA PHE A 631 16.02 -22.21 -13.97
C PHE A 631 15.99 -21.88 -15.49
N THR A 632 17.16 -21.78 -16.12
CA THR A 632 17.36 -21.37 -17.52
C THR A 632 16.67 -22.25 -18.57
N GLU A 633 16.20 -21.65 -19.66
CA GLU A 633 15.75 -22.42 -20.83
C GLU A 633 16.90 -23.24 -21.44
N GLY A 634 16.60 -24.42 -21.98
CA GLY A 634 17.60 -25.33 -22.55
C GLY A 634 18.26 -26.30 -21.57
N GLN A 635 18.09 -26.12 -20.25
CA GLN A 635 18.53 -27.09 -19.23
C GLN A 635 17.42 -28.08 -18.85
N PHE A 636 17.82 -29.30 -18.50
CA PHE A 636 16.89 -30.38 -18.17
C PHE A 636 17.22 -31.06 -16.83
N VAL A 637 16.15 -31.40 -16.10
CA VAL A 637 16.19 -32.33 -14.98
C VAL A 637 15.94 -33.74 -15.52
N CYS A 638 16.97 -34.59 -15.44
CA CYS A 638 16.91 -35.98 -15.80
C CYS A 638 16.65 -36.85 -14.57
N MET A 639 15.74 -37.82 -14.70
CA MET A 639 15.27 -38.67 -13.61
C MET A 639 15.29 -40.14 -14.04
N VAL A 640 15.64 -41.03 -13.09
CA VAL A 640 15.64 -42.47 -13.30
C VAL A 640 14.94 -43.18 -12.14
N THR A 641 14.09 -44.15 -12.47
CA THR A 641 13.32 -44.94 -11.50
C THR A 641 13.87 -46.36 -11.35
N SER A 642 13.43 -47.05 -10.30
CA SER A 642 13.85 -48.41 -9.96
C SER A 642 13.36 -49.48 -10.95
N LEU A 643 12.24 -49.28 -11.63
CA LEU A 643 11.76 -50.18 -12.70
C LEU A 643 12.39 -49.88 -14.07
N GLY A 644 13.41 -49.03 -14.11
CA GLY A 644 14.16 -48.75 -15.34
C GLY A 644 13.49 -47.74 -16.27
N VAL A 645 12.60 -46.89 -15.74
CA VAL A 645 12.03 -45.76 -16.48
C VAL A 645 12.96 -44.55 -16.36
N VAL A 646 13.21 -43.88 -17.48
CA VAL A 646 13.97 -42.63 -17.54
C VAL A 646 13.09 -41.50 -18.04
N LYS A 647 13.30 -40.30 -17.52
CA LYS A 647 12.56 -39.10 -17.91
C LYS A 647 13.47 -37.90 -17.95
N LYS A 648 13.16 -37.00 -18.88
CA LYS A 648 13.78 -35.69 -19.01
C LYS A 648 12.71 -34.60 -18.98
N THR A 649 12.86 -33.61 -18.11
CA THR A 649 11.92 -32.48 -17.96
C THR A 649 12.68 -31.16 -18.07
N PRO A 650 12.19 -30.15 -18.84
CA PRO A 650 12.79 -28.82 -18.84
C PRO A 650 12.82 -28.22 -17.44
N VAL A 651 13.93 -27.59 -17.03
CA VAL A 651 14.06 -27.05 -15.66
C VAL A 651 13.03 -25.94 -15.36
N MET A 652 12.58 -25.22 -16.39
CA MET A 652 11.52 -24.19 -16.33
C MET A 652 10.21 -24.67 -15.71
N GLU A 653 9.88 -25.95 -15.83
CA GLU A 653 8.70 -26.56 -15.21
C GLU A 653 8.72 -26.51 -13.67
N TYR A 654 9.89 -26.27 -13.08
CA TYR A 654 10.09 -26.18 -11.65
C TYR A 654 10.17 -24.73 -11.14
N SER A 655 10.06 -23.73 -12.02
CA SER A 655 10.25 -22.30 -11.70
C SER A 655 9.24 -21.68 -10.73
N ARG A 656 8.13 -22.35 -10.44
CA ARG A 656 7.05 -21.87 -9.55
C ARG A 656 7.02 -22.70 -8.27
N PRO A 657 7.78 -22.32 -7.23
CA PRO A 657 7.92 -23.10 -6.01
C PRO A 657 6.60 -23.18 -5.25
N ARG A 658 6.32 -24.35 -4.68
CA ARG A 658 5.18 -24.60 -3.79
C ARG A 658 5.68 -25.30 -2.54
N SER A 659 5.23 -24.87 -1.36
CA SER A 659 5.66 -25.46 -0.08
C SER A 659 5.39 -26.96 0.04
N GLN A 660 4.38 -27.48 -0.68
CA GLN A 660 4.05 -28.91 -0.71
C GLN A 660 4.90 -29.75 -1.67
N GLY A 661 5.79 -29.13 -2.43
CA GLY A 661 6.43 -29.78 -3.57
C GLY A 661 5.48 -29.95 -4.76
N ILE A 662 6.03 -30.26 -5.93
CA ILE A 662 5.25 -30.69 -7.10
C ILE A 662 5.74 -32.04 -7.60
N ASN A 663 4.89 -32.77 -8.32
CA ASN A 663 5.34 -33.99 -8.99
C ASN A 663 6.37 -33.62 -10.07
N ALA A 664 7.48 -34.35 -10.08
CA ALA A 664 8.53 -34.29 -11.08
C ALA A 664 8.41 -35.45 -12.09
N ILE A 665 7.97 -36.63 -11.63
CA ILE A 665 7.71 -37.82 -12.44
C ILE A 665 6.53 -38.60 -11.86
N ASN A 666 5.68 -39.16 -12.73
CA ASN A 666 4.67 -40.13 -12.30
C ASN A 666 5.29 -41.52 -12.27
N LEU A 667 5.28 -42.15 -11.09
CA LEU A 667 5.83 -43.47 -10.85
C LEU A 667 4.77 -44.55 -11.04
N ASP A 668 5.16 -45.71 -11.55
CA ASP A 668 4.29 -46.88 -11.59
C ASP A 668 4.15 -47.50 -10.18
N PRO A 669 3.09 -48.28 -9.91
CA PRO A 669 2.96 -49.00 -8.65
C PRO A 669 4.20 -49.85 -8.34
N GLY A 670 4.78 -49.68 -7.15
CA GLY A 670 6.01 -50.36 -6.73
C GLY A 670 7.32 -49.75 -7.25
N ASP A 671 7.25 -48.67 -8.04
CA ASP A 671 8.42 -47.94 -8.51
C ASP A 671 8.82 -46.81 -7.57
N ARG A 672 10.09 -46.41 -7.61
CA ARG A 672 10.66 -45.29 -6.83
C ARG A 672 11.70 -44.54 -7.64
N LEU A 673 11.82 -43.25 -7.41
CA LEU A 673 12.89 -42.42 -7.97
C LEU A 673 14.22 -42.76 -7.31
N VAL A 674 15.22 -43.10 -8.12
CA VAL A 674 16.53 -43.59 -7.68
C VAL A 674 17.63 -42.56 -7.90
N ALA A 675 17.58 -41.81 -9.00
CA ALA A 675 18.60 -40.82 -9.32
C ALA A 675 18.00 -39.62 -10.05
N VAL A 676 18.56 -38.43 -9.79
CA VAL A 676 18.24 -37.17 -10.47
C VAL A 676 19.53 -36.43 -10.77
N GLY A 677 19.62 -35.82 -11.96
CA GLY A 677 20.76 -35.01 -12.36
C GLY A 677 20.34 -33.89 -13.31
N LEU A 678 21.12 -32.81 -13.30
CA LEU A 678 21.01 -31.74 -14.29
C LEU A 678 21.81 -32.10 -15.54
N SER A 679 21.26 -31.79 -16.71
CA SER A 679 21.93 -31.98 -17.99
C SER A 679 21.54 -30.86 -18.97
N ASP A 680 22.46 -30.58 -19.88
CA ASP A 680 22.31 -29.66 -21.01
C ASP A 680 21.80 -30.36 -22.29
N GLY A 681 21.56 -31.67 -22.24
CA GLY A 681 21.12 -32.46 -23.39
C GLY A 681 22.20 -33.29 -24.08
N GLN A 682 23.49 -33.08 -23.76
CA GLN A 682 24.62 -33.69 -24.49
C GLN A 682 25.18 -34.96 -23.81
N ARG A 683 24.78 -35.26 -22.58
CA ARG A 683 25.31 -36.38 -21.77
C ARG A 683 24.72 -37.74 -22.15
N GLU A 684 25.24 -38.80 -21.53
CA GLU A 684 24.74 -40.17 -21.71
C GLU A 684 24.15 -40.74 -20.42
N PHE A 685 23.03 -41.45 -20.55
CA PHE A 685 22.44 -42.21 -19.45
C PHE A 685 23.18 -43.53 -19.27
N MET A 686 23.54 -43.81 -18.03
CA MET A 686 24.07 -45.10 -17.62
C MET A 686 23.33 -45.62 -16.39
N LEU A 687 22.64 -46.75 -16.50
CA LEU A 687 21.82 -47.32 -15.43
C LEU A 687 22.41 -48.65 -14.97
N PHE A 688 22.33 -48.93 -13.66
CA PHE A 688 22.88 -50.12 -13.02
C PHE A 688 21.81 -50.86 -12.22
N THR A 689 21.76 -52.18 -12.36
CA THR A 689 20.78 -53.04 -11.69
C THR A 689 21.35 -53.81 -10.52
N ARG A 690 20.46 -54.31 -9.66
CA ARG A 690 20.77 -55.11 -8.48
C ARG A 690 21.50 -56.41 -8.84
N HIS A 691 21.11 -57.08 -9.92
CA HIS A 691 21.76 -58.29 -10.41
C HIS A 691 23.04 -58.01 -11.24
N GLY A 692 23.57 -56.78 -11.18
CA GLY A 692 24.84 -56.44 -11.78
C GLY A 692 24.81 -56.23 -13.28
N MET A 693 23.66 -55.84 -13.86
CA MET A 693 23.56 -55.44 -15.26
C MET A 693 23.71 -53.92 -15.40
N ALA A 694 24.23 -53.45 -16.54
CA ALA A 694 24.28 -52.03 -16.87
C ALA A 694 23.91 -51.75 -18.33
N VAL A 695 23.20 -50.66 -18.58
CA VAL A 695 22.90 -50.15 -19.92
C VAL A 695 23.43 -48.73 -20.09
N ARG A 696 23.96 -48.42 -21.27
CA ARG A 696 24.49 -47.11 -21.66
C ARG A 696 23.83 -46.65 -22.96
N PHE A 697 23.26 -45.44 -23.00
CA PHE A 697 22.65 -44.86 -24.20
C PHE A 697 22.63 -43.31 -24.16
N PRO A 698 22.55 -42.63 -25.32
CA PRO A 698 22.58 -41.16 -25.39
C PRO A 698 21.31 -40.52 -24.83
N GLU A 699 21.43 -39.38 -24.15
CA GLU A 699 20.28 -38.60 -23.66
C GLU A 699 19.36 -38.12 -24.80
N ALA A 700 19.90 -37.81 -25.96
CA ALA A 700 19.12 -37.40 -27.15
C ALA A 700 18.05 -38.45 -27.57
N LYS A 701 18.17 -39.71 -27.15
CA LYS A 701 17.15 -40.75 -27.39
C LYS A 701 15.95 -40.67 -26.44
N VAL A 702 15.96 -39.74 -25.48
CA VAL A 702 14.89 -39.45 -24.52
C VAL A 702 14.35 -38.04 -24.79
N ARG A 703 13.10 -37.96 -25.29
CA ARG A 703 12.44 -36.66 -25.51
C ARG A 703 12.16 -35.95 -24.18
N ALA A 704 12.19 -34.62 -24.20
CA ALA A 704 11.72 -33.82 -23.08
C ALA A 704 10.20 -34.01 -22.91
N MET A 705 9.74 -34.09 -21.66
CA MET A 705 8.32 -34.26 -21.32
C MET A 705 7.95 -33.36 -20.14
N GLY A 706 6.68 -33.02 -20.02
CA GLY A 706 6.17 -32.29 -18.86
C GLY A 706 6.21 -33.10 -17.56
N ARG A 707 6.04 -32.43 -16.41
CA ARG A 707 6.16 -32.99 -15.06
C ARG A 707 5.25 -34.18 -14.73
N ASN A 708 4.05 -34.22 -15.29
CA ASN A 708 3.10 -35.31 -15.04
C ASN A 708 3.31 -36.53 -15.96
N ALA A 709 4.29 -36.50 -16.86
CA ALA A 709 4.58 -37.67 -17.69
C ALA A 709 5.31 -38.78 -16.89
N ARG A 710 5.06 -40.03 -17.28
CA ARG A 710 5.72 -41.24 -16.74
C ARG A 710 7.19 -41.37 -17.15
N GLY A 711 7.52 -41.01 -18.39
CA GLY A 711 8.85 -41.23 -18.98
C GLY A 711 8.88 -42.36 -20.01
N VAL A 712 10.07 -42.79 -20.41
CA VAL A 712 10.29 -43.91 -21.35
C VAL A 712 11.14 -45.00 -20.71
N ARG A 713 11.02 -46.23 -21.20
CA ARG A 713 11.87 -47.34 -20.75
C ARG A 713 13.33 -47.09 -21.15
N GLY A 714 14.22 -47.10 -20.15
CA GLY A 714 15.67 -46.97 -20.27
C GLY A 714 16.41 -48.30 -20.26
N ILE A 715 15.98 -49.27 -19.45
CA ILE A 715 16.51 -50.64 -19.39
C ILE A 715 15.37 -51.66 -19.32
N SER A 716 15.57 -52.86 -19.87
CA SER A 716 14.66 -54.00 -19.65
C SER A 716 15.21 -54.86 -18.52
N LEU A 717 14.41 -55.06 -17.48
CA LEU A 717 14.77 -55.80 -16.26
C LEU A 717 14.27 -57.25 -16.33
N GLU A 718 15.00 -58.16 -15.70
CA GLU A 718 14.55 -59.54 -15.45
C GLU A 718 13.70 -59.60 -14.17
N GLU A 719 13.02 -60.73 -13.96
CA GLU A 719 12.14 -60.91 -12.81
C GLU A 719 12.93 -60.74 -11.49
N ASN A 720 12.38 -59.97 -10.55
CA ASN A 720 13.01 -59.56 -9.28
C ASN A 720 14.25 -58.65 -9.36
N ASP A 721 14.69 -58.23 -10.56
CA ASP A 721 15.76 -57.22 -10.72
C ASP A 721 15.22 -55.78 -10.65
N ARG A 722 16.06 -54.83 -10.26
CA ARG A 722 15.71 -53.40 -10.14
C ARG A 722 16.92 -52.51 -10.38
N VAL A 723 16.69 -51.30 -10.89
CA VAL A 723 17.72 -50.25 -10.97
C VAL A 723 18.01 -49.71 -9.57
N ILE A 724 19.29 -49.61 -9.24
CA ILE A 724 19.80 -49.15 -7.93
C ILE A 724 20.58 -47.83 -8.03
N SER A 725 21.07 -47.48 -9.23
CA SER A 725 21.83 -46.26 -9.48
C SER A 725 21.73 -45.88 -10.96
N ALA A 726 21.84 -44.58 -11.23
CA ALA A 726 22.08 -44.06 -12.56
C ALA A 726 23.06 -42.89 -12.53
N GLN A 727 23.83 -42.74 -13.61
CA GLN A 727 24.86 -41.71 -13.78
C GLN A 727 24.70 -41.03 -15.14
N TRP A 728 24.99 -39.72 -15.20
CA TRP A 728 25.06 -38.92 -16.43
C TRP A 728 26.51 -38.66 -16.75
N VAL A 729 27.08 -39.56 -17.54
CA VAL A 729 28.52 -39.67 -17.68
C VAL A 729 29.00 -39.07 -18.99
N ASP A 730 30.24 -38.61 -18.95
CA ASP A 730 31.08 -38.41 -20.11
C ASP A 730 32.12 -39.54 -20.21
N SER A 731 32.86 -39.61 -21.32
CA SER A 731 33.88 -40.66 -21.54
C SER A 731 35.12 -40.52 -20.66
N SER A 732 35.30 -39.42 -19.92
CA SER A 732 36.47 -39.17 -19.07
C SER A 732 36.38 -39.80 -17.68
N GLN A 733 35.17 -40.19 -17.25
CA GLN A 733 34.91 -40.77 -15.92
C GLN A 733 35.12 -42.30 -15.88
N VAL A 734 35.27 -42.84 -14.66
CA VAL A 734 35.22 -44.30 -14.40
C VAL A 734 34.06 -44.65 -13.49
N ILE A 735 33.53 -45.85 -13.64
CA ILE A 735 32.42 -46.36 -12.83
C ILE A 735 32.98 -47.24 -11.71
N LEU A 736 32.67 -46.87 -10.47
CA LEU A 736 32.74 -47.76 -9.32
C LEU A 736 31.47 -48.60 -9.24
N THR A 737 31.61 -49.90 -8.97
CA THR A 737 30.48 -50.79 -8.64
C THR A 737 30.81 -51.59 -7.39
N THR A 738 29.88 -51.64 -6.43
CA THR A 738 30.06 -52.33 -5.13
C THR A 738 28.91 -53.29 -4.83
N THR A 739 29.16 -54.34 -4.05
CA THR A 739 28.21 -55.41 -3.72
C THR A 739 28.04 -55.60 -2.21
N ALA A 740 26.96 -56.29 -1.82
CA ALA A 740 26.49 -56.44 -0.45
C ALA A 740 27.51 -57.08 0.49
N ASN A 741 28.33 -58.04 0.01
CA ASN A 741 29.35 -58.68 0.85
C ASN A 741 30.68 -57.91 0.87
N GLY A 742 30.65 -56.61 0.57
CA GLY A 742 31.82 -55.73 0.70
C GLY A 742 32.83 -55.81 -0.44
N TYR A 743 32.45 -56.29 -1.62
CA TYR A 743 33.31 -56.33 -2.80
C TYR A 743 33.01 -55.17 -3.75
N GLY A 744 33.98 -54.78 -4.57
CA GLY A 744 33.75 -53.80 -5.62
C GLY A 744 34.93 -53.63 -6.57
N LYS A 745 34.72 -52.82 -7.61
CA LYS A 745 35.71 -52.59 -8.67
C LYS A 745 35.47 -51.29 -9.42
N LEU A 746 36.51 -50.85 -10.12
CA LEU A 746 36.46 -49.76 -11.08
C LEU A 746 36.48 -50.27 -12.52
N THR A 747 35.65 -49.71 -13.39
CA THR A 747 35.62 -50.01 -14.82
C THR A 747 35.43 -48.74 -15.65
N LYS A 748 36.14 -48.62 -16.77
CA LYS A 748 36.00 -47.44 -17.66
C LYS A 748 34.62 -47.41 -18.32
N VAL A 749 34.05 -46.21 -18.48
CA VAL A 749 32.75 -46.01 -19.14
C VAL A 749 32.73 -46.60 -20.56
N ASP A 750 33.84 -46.54 -21.29
CA ASP A 750 33.97 -47.06 -22.66
C ASP A 750 33.98 -48.57 -22.79
N GLU A 751 34.24 -49.32 -21.72
CA GLU A 751 34.07 -50.77 -21.78
C GLU A 751 32.59 -51.15 -21.90
N TYR A 752 31.69 -50.30 -21.41
CA TYR A 752 30.25 -50.51 -21.53
C TYR A 752 29.80 -50.07 -22.92
N ARG A 753 29.48 -51.06 -23.76
CA ARG A 753 29.02 -50.79 -25.13
C ARG A 753 27.81 -49.85 -25.12
N ARG A 754 27.83 -48.86 -26.00
CA ARG A 754 26.69 -48.00 -26.28
C ARG A 754 25.59 -48.83 -26.95
N THR A 755 24.37 -48.73 -26.44
CA THR A 755 23.20 -49.48 -26.94
C THR A 755 22.02 -48.54 -27.17
N ASN A 756 20.92 -49.05 -27.73
CA ASN A 756 19.65 -48.34 -27.71
C ASN A 756 18.99 -48.47 -26.32
N ARG A 757 18.17 -47.47 -25.96
CA ARG A 757 17.36 -47.52 -24.72
C ARG A 757 16.46 -48.76 -24.70
N GLY A 758 16.25 -49.34 -23.52
CA GLY A 758 15.41 -50.52 -23.30
C GLY A 758 16.09 -51.86 -23.58
N GLY A 759 17.42 -51.89 -23.81
CA GLY A 759 18.17 -53.14 -23.87
C GLY A 759 18.22 -53.89 -22.52
N LYS A 760 18.57 -55.17 -22.54
CA LYS A 760 18.78 -55.99 -21.31
C LYS A 760 20.04 -55.61 -20.52
N GLY A 761 20.87 -54.72 -21.05
CA GLY A 761 22.16 -54.36 -20.48
C GLY A 761 23.26 -55.39 -20.73
N VAL A 762 24.44 -55.13 -20.18
CA VAL A 762 25.59 -56.03 -20.16
C VAL A 762 26.05 -56.22 -18.71
N ILE A 763 26.70 -57.34 -18.40
CA ILE A 763 27.24 -57.58 -17.05
C ILE A 763 28.21 -56.45 -16.70
N ALA A 764 27.93 -55.78 -15.59
CA ALA A 764 28.72 -54.72 -14.96
C ALA A 764 29.57 -55.27 -13.83
N ILE A 765 29.10 -56.27 -13.09
CA ILE A 765 29.83 -57.05 -12.08
C ILE A 765 29.13 -58.41 -11.92
N GLN A 766 29.88 -59.47 -11.58
CA GLN A 766 29.27 -60.78 -11.31
C GLN A 766 28.68 -60.83 -9.90
N THR A 767 27.38 -61.12 -9.79
CA THR A 767 26.69 -61.39 -8.52
C THR A 767 26.62 -62.91 -8.29
N ASN A 768 27.14 -63.38 -7.16
CA ASN A 768 27.12 -64.78 -6.72
C ASN A 768 27.03 -64.82 -5.18
N GLU A 769 26.94 -65.99 -4.55
CA GLU A 769 26.87 -66.10 -3.08
C GLU A 769 28.05 -65.41 -2.36
N ARG A 770 29.24 -65.37 -2.99
CA ARG A 770 30.41 -64.68 -2.43
C ARG A 770 30.23 -63.16 -2.44
N ASN A 771 29.77 -62.59 -3.53
CA ASN A 771 29.70 -61.14 -3.75
C ASN A 771 28.42 -60.52 -3.18
N GLY A 772 27.31 -61.25 -3.25
CA GLY A 772 25.97 -60.72 -3.03
C GLY A 772 25.52 -59.77 -4.14
N ASP A 773 24.38 -59.15 -3.93
CA ASP A 773 23.77 -58.19 -4.86
C ASP A 773 24.57 -56.89 -4.96
N VAL A 774 24.37 -56.12 -6.03
CA VAL A 774 24.96 -54.79 -6.16
C VAL A 774 24.25 -53.80 -5.23
N VAL A 775 25.03 -53.01 -4.48
CA VAL A 775 24.54 -52.02 -3.51
C VAL A 775 24.68 -50.59 -4.02
N GLY A 776 25.67 -50.31 -4.86
CA GLY A 776 25.70 -49.03 -5.56
C GLY A 776 26.72 -48.97 -6.68
N ALA A 777 26.53 -47.94 -7.51
CA ALA A 777 27.44 -47.60 -8.58
C ALA A 777 27.55 -46.08 -8.69
N LEU A 778 28.76 -45.54 -8.79
CA LEU A 778 29.01 -44.10 -8.85
C LEU A 778 29.99 -43.81 -9.98
N ALA A 779 29.75 -42.72 -10.71
CA ALA A 779 30.77 -42.14 -11.58
C ALA A 779 31.77 -41.40 -10.68
N VAL A 780 33.04 -41.77 -10.77
CA VAL A 780 34.10 -41.25 -9.90
C VAL A 780 35.32 -40.87 -10.73
N THR A 781 36.12 -39.96 -10.20
CA THR A 781 37.45 -39.64 -10.67
C THR A 781 38.51 -40.32 -9.79
N GLU A 782 39.75 -40.42 -10.27
CA GLU A 782 40.84 -41.02 -9.49
C GLU A 782 41.19 -40.23 -8.21
N ARG A 783 40.75 -38.97 -8.13
CA ARG A 783 41.06 -38.06 -7.01
C ARG A 783 40.03 -38.15 -5.89
N ASP A 784 38.89 -38.76 -6.15
CA ASP A 784 37.81 -38.84 -5.17
C ASP A 784 38.12 -39.86 -4.06
N GLU A 785 37.43 -39.71 -2.93
CA GLU A 785 37.45 -40.68 -1.84
C GLU A 785 36.05 -41.24 -1.57
N LEU A 786 36.00 -42.47 -1.07
CA LEU A 786 34.76 -43.21 -0.84
C LEU A 786 34.58 -43.51 0.64
N MET A 787 33.36 -43.33 1.12
CA MET A 787 32.91 -43.82 2.42
C MET A 787 32.00 -45.04 2.21
N LEU A 788 32.27 -46.14 2.93
CA LEU A 788 31.50 -47.37 2.93
C LEU A 788 30.86 -47.57 4.31
N VAL A 789 29.60 -47.99 4.33
CA VAL A 789 28.81 -48.17 5.56
C VAL A 789 28.18 -49.56 5.57
N SER A 790 28.37 -50.33 6.64
CA SER A 790 27.63 -51.59 6.86
C SER A 790 26.30 -51.39 7.58
N ASP A 791 25.42 -52.39 7.53
CA ASP A 791 24.14 -52.42 8.25
C ASP A 791 24.29 -52.52 9.77
N HIS A 792 25.44 -52.99 10.26
CA HIS A 792 25.83 -52.96 11.67
C HIS A 792 26.56 -51.66 12.09
N GLY A 793 26.71 -50.69 11.17
CA GLY A 793 27.27 -49.36 11.46
C GLY A 793 28.79 -49.25 11.32
N THR A 794 29.48 -50.24 10.74
CA THR A 794 30.91 -50.17 10.44
C THR A 794 31.18 -49.17 9.30
N LEU A 795 31.97 -48.12 9.56
CA LEU A 795 32.34 -47.08 8.61
C LEU A 795 33.79 -47.23 8.15
N ILE A 796 34.04 -47.25 6.83
CA ILE A 796 35.39 -47.30 6.25
C ILE A 796 35.53 -46.25 5.13
N ARG A 797 36.63 -45.48 5.18
CA ARG A 797 37.01 -44.52 4.14
C ARG A 797 38.18 -45.07 3.32
N ILE A 798 38.05 -45.12 2.00
CA ILE A 798 39.09 -45.59 1.07
C ILE A 798 39.25 -44.63 -0.11
N ALA A 799 40.47 -44.39 -0.55
CA ALA A 799 40.72 -43.58 -1.74
C ALA A 799 40.35 -44.37 -3.01
N VAL A 800 39.69 -43.73 -3.99
CA VAL A 800 39.27 -44.41 -5.24
C VAL A 800 40.48 -45.03 -5.96
N ASN A 801 41.62 -44.34 -5.96
CA ASN A 801 42.86 -44.83 -6.58
C ASN A 801 43.41 -46.15 -5.99
N SER A 802 42.99 -46.54 -4.78
CA SER A 802 43.39 -47.80 -4.14
C SER A 802 42.58 -49.01 -4.62
N ILE A 803 41.47 -48.77 -5.33
CA ILE A 803 40.56 -49.81 -5.82
C ILE A 803 41.04 -50.32 -7.18
N ARG A 804 41.16 -51.63 -7.31
CA ARG A 804 41.66 -52.24 -8.55
C ARG A 804 40.71 -52.00 -9.72
N ARG A 805 41.27 -51.48 -10.82
CA ARG A 805 40.60 -51.43 -12.13
C ARG A 805 40.56 -52.81 -12.76
N THR A 806 39.38 -53.24 -13.16
CA THR A 806 39.17 -54.52 -13.83
C THR A 806 38.07 -54.39 -14.88
N GLY A 807 38.04 -55.35 -15.79
CA GLY A 807 37.04 -55.38 -16.85
C GLY A 807 35.61 -55.52 -16.31
N ARG A 808 34.63 -55.30 -17.18
CA ARG A 808 33.20 -55.41 -16.84
C ARG A 808 32.80 -56.73 -16.17
N ASN A 809 33.11 -57.88 -16.79
CA ASN A 809 32.70 -59.20 -16.30
C ASN A 809 33.71 -59.79 -15.28
N ALA A 810 33.98 -59.06 -14.21
CA ALA A 810 34.88 -59.47 -13.13
C ALA A 810 34.15 -59.46 -11.78
N GLN A 811 34.65 -60.24 -10.81
CA GLN A 811 34.09 -60.32 -9.45
C GLN A 811 34.50 -59.16 -8.54
N GLY A 812 35.53 -58.37 -8.90
CA GLY A 812 36.04 -57.29 -8.08
C GLY A 812 36.89 -57.75 -6.88
N VAL A 813 37.34 -56.78 -6.09
CA VAL A 813 38.20 -56.98 -4.91
C VAL A 813 37.43 -56.64 -3.63
N ARG A 814 37.86 -57.19 -2.50
CA ARG A 814 37.25 -56.87 -1.20
C ARG A 814 37.62 -55.43 -0.83
N LEU A 815 36.60 -54.59 -0.60
CA LEU A 815 36.74 -53.20 -0.19
C LEU A 815 36.63 -53.02 1.33
N ILE A 816 35.81 -53.85 1.97
CA ILE A 816 35.56 -53.87 3.41
C ILE A 816 35.47 -55.32 3.90
N ASN A 817 35.98 -55.60 5.10
CA ASN A 817 35.83 -56.89 5.76
C ASN A 817 34.61 -56.84 6.68
N LEU A 818 33.57 -57.62 6.38
CA LEU A 818 32.31 -57.66 7.12
C LEU A 818 32.26 -58.91 7.99
N GLY A 819 31.67 -58.80 9.19
CA GLY A 819 31.44 -59.90 10.13
C GLY A 819 30.39 -60.91 9.64
N GLU A 820 30.21 -62.00 10.40
CA GLU A 820 29.25 -63.05 10.05
C GLU A 820 27.82 -62.50 10.14
N GLY A 821 27.11 -62.46 8.99
CA GLY A 821 25.78 -61.87 8.87
C GLY A 821 25.74 -60.37 8.55
N GLU A 822 26.87 -59.68 8.50
CA GLU A 822 26.97 -58.24 8.22
C GLU A 822 27.04 -57.94 6.70
N GLN A 823 26.30 -56.93 6.24
CA GLN A 823 26.25 -56.52 4.83
C GLN A 823 26.58 -55.03 4.65
N LEU A 824 27.11 -54.68 3.48
CA LEU A 824 27.31 -53.30 3.06
C LEU A 824 25.93 -52.65 2.79
N ALA A 825 25.60 -51.63 3.58
CA ALA A 825 24.33 -50.91 3.51
C ALA A 825 24.38 -49.71 2.55
N GLY A 826 25.54 -49.07 2.35
CA GLY A 826 25.64 -47.91 1.47
C GLY A 826 27.05 -47.42 1.19
N LEU A 827 27.14 -46.48 0.24
CA LEU A 827 28.37 -45.73 -0.06
C LEU A 827 28.07 -44.26 -0.37
N ALA A 828 29.02 -43.39 -0.03
CA ALA A 828 28.98 -41.97 -0.35
C ALA A 828 30.30 -41.52 -1.00
N LEU A 829 30.21 -40.62 -1.98
CA LEU A 829 31.36 -40.00 -2.64
C LEU A 829 31.73 -38.71 -1.91
N ILE A 830 33.00 -38.56 -1.61
CA ILE A 830 33.56 -37.30 -1.11
C ILE A 830 34.24 -36.63 -2.31
N ALA A 831 33.51 -35.69 -2.93
CA ALA A 831 33.96 -34.93 -4.09
C ALA A 831 34.90 -33.79 -3.67
N ASP A 832 35.90 -33.52 -4.51
CA ASP A 832 36.81 -32.38 -4.42
C ASP A 832 36.19 -31.24 -5.28
N THR A 833 35.69 -30.15 -4.68
CA THR A 833 34.88 -29.12 -5.39
C THR A 833 35.60 -27.78 -5.56
N ASP A 834 35.80 -27.37 -6.82
CA ASP A 834 36.04 -26.00 -7.32
C ASP A 834 34.94 -25.65 -8.41
N GLU A 835 34.63 -24.35 -8.63
CA GLU A 835 33.36 -23.62 -9.02
C GLU A 835 32.77 -23.61 -10.49
N GLU A 836 31.51 -23.10 -10.68
CA GLU A 836 31.03 -21.91 -11.50
C GLU A 836 29.57 -21.97 -12.13
N GLU A 837 28.87 -20.80 -12.28
CA GLU A 837 27.40 -20.61 -12.54
C GLU A 837 27.03 -19.44 -13.53
N GLY A 838 25.85 -19.44 -14.20
CA GLY A 838 25.27 -18.22 -14.85
C GLY A 838 23.97 -18.27 -15.75
N SER A 839 22.94 -17.45 -15.39
CA SER A 839 21.97 -16.62 -16.20
C SER A 839 20.47 -17.00 -16.46
N ARG A 840 19.51 -16.04 -16.28
CA ARG A 840 18.10 -15.99 -16.81
C ARG A 840 17.44 -14.58 -16.97
N PRO A 841 16.35 -14.44 -17.81
CA PRO A 841 15.36 -13.34 -17.72
C PRO A 841 13.82 -13.67 -17.83
N ILE A 842 12.99 -12.83 -17.16
CA ILE A 842 11.64 -12.18 -17.36
C ILE A 842 10.39 -12.92 -17.98
N CYS A 843 9.18 -12.64 -17.44
CA CYS A 843 7.84 -13.21 -17.78
C CYS A 843 6.70 -12.15 -17.94
N PRO A 844 5.59 -12.43 -18.69
CA PRO A 844 4.28 -11.81 -18.37
C PRO A 844 2.99 -12.69 -18.50
N SER A 845 2.10 -12.54 -17.50
CA SER A 845 0.61 -12.37 -17.46
C SER A 845 -0.47 -13.43 -17.86
N LYS A 846 -1.60 -13.32 -17.09
CA LYS A 846 -3.00 -13.81 -17.19
C LYS A 846 -3.38 -15.18 -16.58
N CYS A 847 -4.40 -15.18 -15.71
CA CYS A 847 -4.88 -16.32 -14.91
C CYS A 847 -6.42 -16.43 -14.96
N THR A 848 -6.95 -17.64 -15.13
CA THR A 848 -8.39 -18.00 -15.14
C THR A 848 -8.72 -18.95 -13.98
N MET A 849 -9.83 -18.72 -13.26
CA MET A 849 -10.25 -19.46 -12.06
C MET A 849 -10.93 -20.81 -12.35
N ASN A 850 -10.65 -21.84 -11.54
CA ASN A 850 -11.49 -23.07 -11.40
C ASN A 850 -11.06 -23.94 -10.18
N GLN A 851 -11.48 -23.60 -8.95
CA GLN A 851 -11.74 -24.54 -7.81
C GLN A 851 -12.28 -23.77 -6.59
N THR A 852 -13.36 -24.24 -5.94
CA THR A 852 -13.91 -23.64 -4.70
C THR A 852 -13.03 -23.96 -3.50
N ILE A 853 -12.59 -22.93 -2.76
CA ILE A 853 -11.68 -23.04 -1.62
C ILE A 853 -12.44 -22.72 -0.32
N PHE A 854 -12.30 -23.55 0.71
CA PHE A 854 -12.90 -23.36 2.04
C PHE A 854 -11.85 -22.92 3.07
N ASN A 855 -12.03 -21.75 3.66
CA ASN A 855 -11.09 -21.12 4.59
C ASN A 855 -11.49 -21.33 6.06
N PHE A 856 -10.77 -22.20 6.78
CA PHE A 856 -10.98 -22.53 8.20
C PHE A 856 -10.17 -21.64 9.18
N SER A 857 -9.78 -20.43 8.78
CA SER A 857 -9.03 -19.48 9.61
C SER A 857 -9.81 -19.06 10.88
N ALA A 858 -9.10 -18.76 11.98
CA ALA A 858 -9.66 -18.15 13.19
C ALA A 858 -10.13 -16.70 13.00
N GLY A 859 -9.86 -16.10 11.85
CA GLY A 859 -10.17 -14.71 11.54
C GLY A 859 -9.08 -14.08 10.66
N PRO A 860 -9.42 -13.31 9.61
CA PRO A 860 -10.77 -13.10 9.07
C PRO A 860 -11.39 -14.39 8.52
N ALA A 861 -12.64 -14.64 8.85
CA ALA A 861 -13.42 -15.80 8.43
C ALA A 861 -14.08 -15.57 7.05
N VAL A 862 -14.64 -16.63 6.48
CA VAL A 862 -15.48 -16.51 5.27
C VAL A 862 -16.72 -15.67 5.58
N LEU A 863 -17.21 -14.94 4.57
CA LEU A 863 -18.48 -14.21 4.60
C LEU A 863 -19.52 -14.93 3.72
N PRO A 864 -20.82 -14.76 3.98
CA PRO A 864 -21.86 -15.37 3.14
C PRO A 864 -21.72 -14.91 1.69
N HIS A 865 -21.79 -15.83 0.74
CA HIS A 865 -21.59 -15.51 -0.68
C HIS A 865 -22.58 -14.46 -1.18
N VAL A 866 -23.86 -14.59 -0.78
CA VAL A 866 -24.92 -13.63 -1.13
C VAL A 866 -24.65 -12.22 -0.59
N VAL A 867 -24.00 -12.11 0.57
CA VAL A 867 -23.57 -10.82 1.12
C VAL A 867 -22.42 -10.26 0.28
N LEU A 868 -21.46 -11.08 -0.13
CA LEU A 868 -20.35 -10.65 -0.98
C LEU A 868 -20.81 -10.20 -2.37
N GLU A 869 -21.80 -10.86 -2.97
CA GLU A 869 -22.39 -10.46 -4.25
C GLU A 869 -23.13 -9.11 -4.13
N GLN A 870 -23.90 -8.93 -3.06
CA GLN A 870 -24.57 -7.65 -2.81
C GLN A 870 -23.56 -6.53 -2.56
N VAL A 871 -22.53 -6.78 -1.76
CA VAL A 871 -21.42 -5.85 -1.54
C VAL A 871 -20.75 -5.52 -2.87
N GLN A 872 -20.47 -6.50 -3.73
CA GLN A 872 -19.84 -6.25 -5.03
C GLN A 872 -20.68 -5.30 -5.90
N ALA A 873 -22.00 -5.48 -5.92
CA ALA A 873 -22.91 -4.62 -6.67
C ALA A 873 -22.97 -3.20 -6.10
N GLU A 874 -23.13 -3.08 -4.78
CA GLU A 874 -23.32 -1.80 -4.08
C GLU A 874 -21.99 -1.05 -3.79
N LEU A 875 -20.84 -1.72 -3.96
CA LEU A 875 -19.52 -1.13 -3.79
C LEU A 875 -19.20 -0.11 -4.87
N LEU A 876 -19.61 -0.36 -6.11
CA LEU A 876 -19.39 0.59 -7.20
C LEU A 876 -20.53 1.60 -7.32
N ASP A 877 -21.75 1.18 -7.01
CA ASP A 877 -22.93 2.02 -7.15
C ASP A 877 -24.00 1.65 -6.10
N TRP A 878 -24.19 2.53 -5.12
CA TRP A 878 -25.23 2.41 -4.12
C TRP A 878 -26.60 2.66 -4.75
N HIS A 879 -27.35 1.60 -5.04
CA HIS A 879 -28.73 1.64 -5.53
C HIS A 879 -28.95 2.54 -6.76
N GLY A 880 -28.00 2.61 -7.68
CA GLY A 880 -28.12 3.41 -8.90
C GLY A 880 -27.92 4.91 -8.68
N SER A 881 -27.36 5.31 -7.53
CA SER A 881 -27.05 6.70 -7.22
C SER A 881 -25.77 7.20 -7.88
N GLY A 882 -24.93 6.30 -8.41
CA GLY A 882 -23.59 6.59 -8.91
C GLY A 882 -22.55 6.86 -7.81
N MET A 883 -22.93 6.76 -6.54
CA MET A 883 -22.06 6.93 -5.36
C MET A 883 -21.74 5.57 -4.76
N SER A 884 -20.48 5.30 -4.44
CA SER A 884 -20.12 4.05 -3.75
C SER A 884 -20.65 4.03 -2.31
N VAL A 885 -21.05 2.86 -1.80
CA VAL A 885 -21.33 2.68 -0.35
C VAL A 885 -20.13 3.09 0.54
N MET A 886 -18.91 3.06 0.00
CA MET A 886 -17.69 3.50 0.70
C MET A 886 -17.50 5.02 0.74
N GLU A 887 -18.20 5.77 -0.10
CA GLU A 887 -18.11 7.24 -0.17
C GLU A 887 -19.12 7.94 0.72
N MET A 888 -20.02 7.18 1.36
CA MET A 888 -21.02 7.72 2.26
C MET A 888 -20.39 8.40 3.47
N SER A 889 -20.82 9.63 3.74
CA SER A 889 -20.54 10.29 5.01
C SER A 889 -21.13 9.47 6.15
N HIS A 890 -20.32 9.15 7.17
CA HIS A 890 -20.78 8.44 8.37
C HIS A 890 -21.83 9.22 9.19
N ARG A 891 -22.00 10.52 8.92
CA ARG A 891 -23.06 11.37 9.50
C ARG A 891 -24.16 11.71 8.49
N GLY A 892 -24.05 11.21 7.26
CA GLY A 892 -25.06 11.37 6.22
C GLY A 892 -26.30 10.51 6.51
N PRO A 893 -27.49 10.92 6.03
CA PRO A 893 -28.73 10.22 6.34
C PRO A 893 -28.75 8.78 5.83
N GLU A 894 -28.09 8.48 4.71
CA GLU A 894 -27.99 7.12 4.15
C GLU A 894 -27.22 6.20 5.08
N PHE A 895 -26.02 6.62 5.54
CA PHE A 895 -25.22 5.79 6.43
C PHE A 895 -25.81 5.72 7.84
N MET A 896 -26.34 6.83 8.38
CA MET A 896 -27.03 6.80 9.66
C MET A 896 -28.21 5.83 9.63
N LYS A 897 -28.93 5.74 8.50
CA LYS A 897 -29.96 4.72 8.29
C LYS A 897 -29.37 3.31 8.25
N ILE A 898 -28.27 3.08 7.53
CA ILE A 898 -27.58 1.77 7.52
C ILE A 898 -27.17 1.35 8.94
N ALA A 899 -26.56 2.27 9.70
CA ALA A 899 -26.12 2.01 11.06
C ALA A 899 -27.30 1.73 12.01
N ALA A 900 -28.37 2.52 11.92
CA ALA A 900 -29.58 2.32 12.72
C ALA A 900 -30.29 1.00 12.37
N GLU A 901 -30.37 0.63 11.08
CA GLU A 901 -30.90 -0.66 10.65
C GLU A 901 -30.05 -1.82 11.16
N ALA A 902 -28.72 -1.72 11.07
CA ALA A 902 -27.81 -2.73 11.60
C ALA A 902 -27.91 -2.86 13.12
N GLU A 903 -28.07 -1.75 13.84
CA GLU A 903 -28.32 -1.75 15.29
C GLU A 903 -29.64 -2.44 15.63
N GLN A 904 -30.73 -2.08 14.93
CA GLN A 904 -32.05 -2.65 15.16
C GLN A 904 -32.09 -4.15 14.82
N ASP A 905 -31.51 -4.55 13.68
CA ASP A 905 -31.44 -5.96 13.30
C ASP A 905 -30.66 -6.79 14.32
N LEU A 906 -29.59 -6.23 14.89
CA LEU A 906 -28.83 -6.88 15.97
C LEU A 906 -29.64 -6.97 17.27
N ARG A 907 -30.36 -5.89 17.63
CA ARG A 907 -31.27 -5.86 18.79
C ARG A 907 -32.34 -6.93 18.68
N ASP A 908 -32.95 -7.07 17.50
CA ASP A 908 -33.97 -8.10 17.23
C ASP A 908 -33.38 -9.51 17.31
N LEU A 909 -32.19 -9.74 16.74
CA LEU A 909 -31.57 -11.07 16.71
C LEU A 909 -31.19 -11.60 18.10
N LEU A 910 -30.72 -10.72 18.99
CA LEU A 910 -30.24 -11.08 20.32
C LEU A 910 -31.25 -10.79 21.45
N ASP A 911 -32.43 -10.28 21.12
CA ASP A 911 -33.43 -9.81 22.09
C ASP A 911 -32.82 -8.87 23.14
N ILE A 912 -32.08 -7.85 22.66
CA ILE A 912 -31.30 -6.95 23.53
C ILE A 912 -32.28 -6.05 24.32
N PRO A 913 -32.24 -6.05 25.66
CA PRO A 913 -33.13 -5.21 26.46
C PRO A 913 -32.93 -3.71 26.21
N ALA A 914 -33.98 -2.92 26.44
CA ALA A 914 -33.97 -1.48 26.14
C ALA A 914 -32.93 -0.69 26.95
N ASN A 915 -32.54 -1.17 28.13
CA ASN A 915 -31.54 -0.55 29.02
C ASN A 915 -30.08 -0.90 28.67
N TYR A 916 -29.80 -1.19 27.40
CA TYR A 916 -28.45 -1.45 26.88
C TYR A 916 -28.18 -0.58 25.65
N LYS A 917 -26.94 -0.11 25.54
CA LYS A 917 -26.36 0.49 24.34
C LYS A 917 -25.59 -0.53 23.51
N ILE A 918 -25.72 -0.37 22.19
CA ILE A 918 -24.95 -1.09 21.18
C ILE A 918 -23.97 -0.09 20.58
N LEU A 919 -22.68 -0.39 20.64
CA LEU A 919 -21.61 0.46 20.15
C LEU A 919 -20.82 -0.25 19.05
N PHE A 920 -20.66 0.43 17.91
CA PHE A 920 -19.82 -0.02 16.81
C PHE A 920 -18.47 0.70 16.86
N LEU A 921 -17.45 0.02 17.37
CA LEU A 921 -16.12 0.58 17.60
C LEU A 921 -15.12 0.16 16.51
N GLN A 922 -14.14 1.01 16.25
CA GLN A 922 -13.09 0.73 15.27
C GLN A 922 -12.00 -0.22 15.84
N GLY A 923 -11.47 -1.09 14.99
CA GLY A 923 -10.36 -1.98 15.31
C GLY A 923 -10.81 -3.38 15.76
N GLY A 924 -9.89 -4.13 16.39
CA GLY A 924 -10.15 -5.48 16.89
C GLY A 924 -10.50 -5.52 18.38
N ALA A 925 -11.12 -6.62 18.81
CA ALA A 925 -11.58 -6.83 20.19
C ALA A 925 -10.50 -6.67 21.27
N THR A 926 -9.22 -6.80 20.94
CA THR A 926 -8.10 -6.61 21.88
C THR A 926 -8.08 -5.22 22.52
N LEU A 927 -8.59 -4.18 21.85
CA LEU A 927 -8.71 -2.85 22.45
C LEU A 927 -9.61 -2.85 23.70
N GLN A 928 -10.59 -3.76 23.74
CA GLN A 928 -11.51 -3.90 24.87
C GLN A 928 -10.82 -4.40 26.13
N PHE A 929 -9.65 -5.04 26.02
CA PHE A 929 -8.87 -5.47 27.19
C PHE A 929 -8.38 -4.28 28.03
N ALA A 930 -8.24 -3.10 27.41
CA ALA A 930 -7.95 -1.84 28.10
C ALA A 930 -9.22 -1.03 28.39
N MET A 931 -10.18 -0.97 27.44
CA MET A 931 -11.40 -0.16 27.63
C MET A 931 -12.29 -0.70 28.76
N VAL A 932 -12.44 -2.02 28.89
CA VAL A 932 -13.26 -2.62 29.95
C VAL A 932 -12.80 -2.19 31.36
N PRO A 933 -11.53 -2.41 31.78
CA PRO A 933 -11.10 -1.94 33.10
C PRO A 933 -11.17 -0.42 33.24
N LEU A 934 -10.88 0.37 32.20
CA LEU A 934 -11.00 1.83 32.29
C LEU A 934 -12.43 2.31 32.56
N ASN A 935 -13.44 1.63 32.02
CA ASN A 935 -14.83 2.08 32.12
C ASN A 935 -15.62 1.41 33.25
N LEU A 936 -15.35 0.14 33.58
CA LEU A 936 -16.21 -0.66 34.47
C LEU A 936 -15.70 -0.76 35.91
N LEU A 937 -14.57 -0.14 36.26
CA LEU A 937 -14.05 -0.18 37.64
C LEU A 937 -14.97 0.53 38.64
N ARG A 938 -15.66 1.62 38.26
CA ARG A 938 -16.67 2.29 39.10
C ARG A 938 -16.19 2.62 40.53
N GLY A 939 -14.92 2.99 40.68
CA GLY A 939 -14.30 3.30 41.98
C GLY A 939 -13.84 2.09 42.80
N HIS A 940 -14.03 0.86 42.32
CA HIS A 940 -13.48 -0.34 42.92
C HIS A 940 -11.98 -0.48 42.61
N GLY A 941 -11.23 -1.05 43.55
CA GLY A 941 -9.77 -1.24 43.42
C GLY A 941 -9.33 -2.49 42.66
N LYS A 942 -10.26 -3.39 42.31
CA LYS A 942 -9.95 -4.67 41.65
C LYS A 942 -11.06 -5.19 40.73
N ALA A 943 -10.68 -6.07 39.82
CA ALA A 943 -11.58 -6.84 38.96
C ALA A 943 -11.20 -8.33 38.95
N SER A 944 -12.17 -9.22 38.77
CA SER A 944 -11.97 -10.67 38.80
C SER A 944 -12.03 -11.24 37.39
N TYR A 945 -11.21 -12.24 37.10
CA TYR A 945 -11.09 -12.85 35.76
C TYR A 945 -11.11 -14.38 35.87
N VAL A 946 -11.75 -15.04 34.91
CA VAL A 946 -11.71 -16.49 34.77
C VAL A 946 -10.77 -16.86 33.64
N GLN A 947 -9.62 -17.45 33.99
CA GLN A 947 -8.59 -17.81 33.03
C GLN A 947 -8.88 -19.17 32.41
N THR A 948 -9.35 -19.17 31.16
CA THR A 948 -9.73 -20.38 30.41
C THR A 948 -8.85 -20.70 29.21
N GLY A 949 -7.90 -19.82 28.87
CA GLY A 949 -7.05 -19.96 27.69
C GLY A 949 -6.20 -18.72 27.39
N ILE A 950 -5.85 -18.54 26.11
CA ILE A 950 -4.88 -17.51 25.69
C ILE A 950 -5.49 -16.11 25.66
N TRP A 951 -6.75 -15.96 25.25
CA TRP A 951 -7.36 -14.64 25.15
C TRP A 951 -7.72 -14.10 26.53
N SER A 952 -8.26 -14.95 27.41
CA SER A 952 -8.44 -14.63 28.83
C SER A 952 -7.12 -14.25 29.51
N LYS A 953 -6.02 -14.98 29.27
CA LYS A 953 -4.67 -14.63 29.76
C LYS A 953 -4.17 -13.27 29.25
N LYS A 954 -4.42 -12.93 27.98
CA LYS A 954 -4.07 -11.61 27.42
C LYS A 954 -4.91 -10.49 28.03
N ALA A 955 -6.21 -10.71 28.22
CA ALA A 955 -7.09 -9.75 28.88
C ALA A 955 -6.64 -9.48 30.32
N ILE A 956 -6.29 -10.52 31.08
CA ILE A 956 -5.71 -10.42 32.43
C ILE A 956 -4.41 -9.60 32.42
N ALA A 957 -3.50 -9.90 31.49
CA ALA A 957 -2.21 -9.21 31.42
C ALA A 957 -2.37 -7.71 31.15
N GLU A 958 -3.31 -7.34 30.28
CA GLU A 958 -3.59 -5.93 29.99
C GLU A 958 -4.33 -5.25 31.14
N ALA A 959 -5.32 -5.91 31.75
CA ALA A 959 -6.09 -5.36 32.87
C ALA A 959 -5.23 -5.06 34.11
N ARG A 960 -4.18 -5.87 34.37
CA ARG A 960 -3.19 -5.63 35.45
C ARG A 960 -2.47 -4.30 35.36
N ARG A 961 -2.49 -3.64 34.19
CA ARG A 961 -1.90 -2.31 34.00
C ARG A 961 -2.77 -1.20 34.58
N PHE A 962 -4.06 -1.46 34.81
CA PHE A 962 -5.06 -0.46 35.21
C PHE A 962 -5.65 -0.73 36.60
N THR A 963 -5.68 -1.98 37.05
CA THR A 963 -6.30 -2.37 38.31
C THR A 963 -5.66 -3.63 38.90
N ALA A 964 -5.91 -3.91 40.18
CA ALA A 964 -5.59 -5.21 40.74
C ALA A 964 -6.49 -6.29 40.11
N VAL A 965 -5.89 -7.40 39.67
CA VAL A 965 -6.63 -8.50 39.02
C VAL A 965 -6.62 -9.73 39.90
N GLU A 966 -7.81 -10.18 40.28
CA GLU A 966 -8.05 -11.44 40.98
C GLU A 966 -8.38 -12.55 39.97
N ILE A 967 -7.76 -13.72 40.12
CA ILE A 967 -8.11 -14.88 39.28
C ILE A 967 -9.18 -15.68 40.02
N ALA A 968 -10.44 -15.51 39.61
CA ALA A 968 -11.58 -16.15 40.24
C ALA A 968 -11.53 -17.68 40.10
N ALA A 969 -11.13 -18.14 38.92
CA ALA A 969 -10.82 -19.54 38.65
C ALA A 969 -9.87 -19.64 37.46
N SER A 970 -9.10 -20.73 37.40
CA SER A 970 -8.16 -20.99 36.31
C SER A 970 -8.14 -22.47 35.97
N ASN A 971 -8.09 -22.78 34.67
CA ASN A 971 -7.89 -24.13 34.15
C ASN A 971 -6.45 -24.37 33.67
N GLU A 972 -5.51 -23.45 33.94
CA GLU A 972 -4.12 -23.51 33.45
C GLU A 972 -3.40 -24.79 33.92
N GLY A 973 -3.74 -25.29 35.11
CA GLY A 973 -3.20 -26.55 35.66
C GLY A 973 -3.59 -27.82 34.90
N ARG A 974 -4.56 -27.76 33.98
CA ARG A 974 -4.94 -28.89 33.09
C ARG A 974 -4.90 -28.49 31.61
N HIS A 975 -3.87 -27.75 31.21
CA HIS A 975 -3.64 -27.36 29.80
C HIS A 975 -4.80 -26.61 29.15
N ALA A 976 -5.60 -25.88 29.94
CA ALA A 976 -6.74 -25.12 29.44
C ALA A 976 -7.77 -25.95 28.66
N SER A 977 -8.16 -27.13 29.17
CA SER A 977 -9.05 -28.09 28.50
C SER A 977 -10.53 -28.03 28.88
N TYR A 978 -10.92 -27.26 29.90
CA TYR A 978 -12.28 -27.28 30.45
C TYR A 978 -12.66 -25.94 31.07
N VAL A 979 -13.95 -25.68 31.29
CA VAL A 979 -14.39 -24.50 32.04
C VAL A 979 -14.50 -24.88 33.53
N PRO A 980 -13.82 -24.20 34.46
CA PRO A 980 -13.98 -24.46 35.90
C PRO A 980 -15.44 -24.31 36.33
N MET A 981 -15.94 -25.26 37.12
CA MET A 981 -17.31 -25.21 37.63
C MET A 981 -17.51 -23.94 38.46
N GLN A 982 -18.68 -23.30 38.32
CA GLN A 982 -18.93 -22.04 38.99
C GLN A 982 -18.80 -22.13 40.53
N ALA A 983 -19.14 -23.28 41.11
CA ALA A 983 -19.02 -23.52 42.55
C ALA A 983 -17.57 -23.42 43.07
N ASP A 984 -16.57 -23.55 42.19
CA ASP A 984 -15.14 -23.48 42.55
C ASP A 984 -14.58 -22.05 42.42
N TRP A 985 -15.38 -21.08 41.96
CA TRP A 985 -14.91 -19.73 41.71
C TRP A 985 -14.79 -18.95 43.01
N GLN A 986 -13.62 -18.38 43.24
CA GLN A 986 -13.35 -17.49 44.37
C GLN A 986 -13.48 -16.05 43.89
N VAL A 987 -14.68 -15.50 44.00
CA VAL A 987 -14.96 -14.10 43.61
C VAL A 987 -15.13 -13.26 44.87
N SER A 988 -14.28 -12.26 45.05
CA SER A 988 -14.44 -11.31 46.13
C SER A 988 -15.69 -10.43 45.95
N PRO A 989 -16.50 -10.17 47.00
CA PRO A 989 -17.70 -9.34 46.93
C PRO A 989 -17.46 -7.88 46.48
N ASP A 990 -16.26 -7.35 46.69
CA ASP A 990 -15.85 -5.99 46.33
C ASP A 990 -15.27 -5.87 44.91
N THR A 991 -15.31 -6.93 44.10
CA THR A 991 -14.84 -6.89 42.70
C THR A 991 -15.74 -6.03 41.82
N ALA A 992 -15.15 -5.26 40.90
CA ALA A 992 -15.90 -4.34 40.04
C ALA A 992 -16.81 -5.07 39.03
N TYR A 993 -16.28 -6.16 38.48
CA TYR A 993 -16.89 -7.04 37.49
C TYR A 993 -16.11 -8.36 37.42
N VAL A 994 -16.73 -9.40 36.84
CA VAL A 994 -16.06 -10.65 36.49
C VAL A 994 -15.94 -10.74 34.97
N HIS A 995 -14.72 -10.95 34.44
CA HIS A 995 -14.48 -11.13 33.01
C HIS A 995 -14.31 -12.60 32.65
N ILE A 996 -15.01 -13.02 31.59
CA ILE A 996 -14.87 -14.33 30.96
C ILE A 996 -14.55 -14.19 29.47
N THR A 997 -13.85 -15.17 28.93
CA THR A 997 -13.78 -15.40 27.48
C THR A 997 -14.75 -16.52 27.15
N GLY A 998 -15.95 -16.20 26.68
CA GLY A 998 -17.03 -17.19 26.57
C GLY A 998 -16.73 -18.32 25.58
N ASN A 999 -15.86 -18.08 24.59
CA ASN A 999 -15.34 -19.13 23.71
C ASN A 999 -13.91 -18.82 23.24
N GLU A 1000 -12.93 -19.55 23.78
CA GLU A 1000 -11.51 -19.39 23.51
C GLU A 1000 -11.17 -19.82 22.08
N THR A 1001 -10.87 -18.86 21.21
CA THR A 1001 -10.60 -19.10 19.77
C THR A 1001 -9.50 -20.12 19.50
N ILE A 1002 -8.46 -20.12 20.33
CA ILE A 1002 -7.26 -20.94 20.11
C ILE A 1002 -7.44 -22.32 20.70
N GLY A 1003 -7.87 -22.39 21.97
CA GLY A 1003 -8.02 -23.63 22.72
C GLY A 1003 -9.36 -24.34 22.51
N GLY A 1004 -10.35 -23.71 21.87
CA GLY A 1004 -11.65 -24.31 21.59
C GLY A 1004 -12.49 -24.62 22.84
N VAL A 1005 -12.23 -23.94 23.96
CA VAL A 1005 -12.99 -24.07 25.21
C VAL A 1005 -14.16 -23.08 25.18
N GLU A 1006 -15.38 -23.59 25.26
CA GLU A 1006 -16.61 -22.80 25.29
C GLU A 1006 -17.38 -23.03 26.60
N PHE A 1007 -17.94 -21.95 27.13
CA PHE A 1007 -18.86 -21.98 28.27
C PHE A 1007 -20.21 -22.57 27.84
N ASP A 1008 -20.68 -23.56 28.59
CA ASP A 1008 -21.97 -24.21 28.42
C ASP A 1008 -23.06 -23.61 29.33
N PHE A 1009 -22.70 -22.68 30.23
CA PHE A 1009 -23.60 -21.95 31.10
C PHE A 1009 -23.23 -20.47 31.16
N ILE A 1010 -24.18 -19.62 31.57
CA ILE A 1010 -23.93 -18.22 31.91
C ILE A 1010 -23.74 -18.13 33.43
N PRO A 1011 -22.59 -17.64 33.94
CA PRO A 1011 -22.36 -17.52 35.38
C PRO A 1011 -23.43 -16.71 36.12
N ASP A 1012 -23.74 -17.11 37.34
CA ASP A 1012 -24.60 -16.35 38.26
C ASP A 1012 -23.80 -15.61 39.34
N LEU A 1013 -23.66 -14.30 39.19
CA LEU A 1013 -22.80 -13.49 40.05
C LEU A 1013 -23.60 -12.54 40.97
N GLY A 1014 -24.91 -12.76 41.09
CA GLY A 1014 -25.81 -11.80 41.76
C GLY A 1014 -25.73 -10.42 41.11
N ASP A 1015 -25.41 -9.39 41.90
CA ASP A 1015 -25.34 -8.00 41.45
C ASP A 1015 -24.02 -7.62 40.76
N ILE A 1016 -23.00 -8.49 40.80
CA ILE A 1016 -21.69 -8.22 40.18
C ILE A 1016 -21.81 -8.34 38.66
N PRO A 1017 -21.46 -7.30 37.88
CA PRO A 1017 -21.55 -7.37 36.42
C PRO A 1017 -20.66 -8.45 35.80
N LEU A 1018 -21.22 -9.23 34.88
CA LEU A 1018 -20.50 -10.18 34.04
C LEU A 1018 -20.04 -9.51 32.74
N VAL A 1019 -18.76 -9.61 32.40
CA VAL A 1019 -18.19 -9.16 31.13
C VAL A 1019 -17.77 -10.35 30.28
N SER A 1020 -18.18 -10.39 29.02
CA SER A 1020 -17.87 -11.51 28.10
C SER A 1020 -17.15 -11.04 26.83
N ASP A 1021 -15.97 -11.61 26.56
CA ASP A 1021 -15.44 -11.68 25.19
C ASP A 1021 -16.22 -12.76 24.42
N ALA A 1022 -17.15 -12.31 23.59
CA ALA A 1022 -18.00 -13.14 22.76
C ALA A 1022 -17.51 -13.28 21.31
N SER A 1023 -16.30 -12.80 20.99
CA SER A 1023 -15.80 -12.72 19.61
C SER A 1023 -15.98 -14.00 18.80
N SER A 1024 -15.74 -15.17 19.41
CA SER A 1024 -15.82 -16.46 18.72
C SER A 1024 -17.22 -17.05 18.59
N HIS A 1025 -18.22 -16.60 19.35
CA HIS A 1025 -19.53 -17.25 19.43
C HIS A 1025 -20.72 -16.29 19.38
N ILE A 1026 -20.49 -14.97 19.27
CA ILE A 1026 -21.55 -13.99 19.06
C ILE A 1026 -22.38 -14.36 17.81
N LEU A 1027 -23.70 -14.27 17.92
CA LEU A 1027 -24.67 -14.67 16.89
C LEU A 1027 -24.56 -16.12 16.39
N SER A 1028 -23.85 -17.00 17.11
CA SER A 1028 -23.78 -18.43 16.74
C SER A 1028 -24.93 -19.26 17.33
N LYS A 1029 -25.55 -18.73 18.40
CA LYS A 1029 -26.70 -19.28 19.13
C LYS A 1029 -27.41 -18.15 19.88
N PRO A 1030 -28.69 -18.34 20.29
CA PRO A 1030 -29.36 -17.43 21.21
C PRO A 1030 -28.57 -17.25 22.51
N MET A 1031 -28.59 -16.05 23.07
CA MET A 1031 -27.88 -15.69 24.28
C MET A 1031 -28.72 -14.69 25.08
N ASP A 1032 -28.93 -14.97 26.36
CA ASP A 1032 -29.64 -14.04 27.26
C ASP A 1032 -28.72 -12.86 27.61
N VAL A 1033 -28.86 -11.76 26.86
CA VAL A 1033 -28.07 -10.54 27.03
C VAL A 1033 -28.32 -9.89 28.39
N SER A 1034 -29.49 -10.09 29.01
CA SER A 1034 -29.85 -9.46 30.28
C SER A 1034 -28.96 -9.88 31.46
N ARG A 1035 -28.31 -11.04 31.34
CA ARG A 1035 -27.39 -11.63 32.33
C ARG A 1035 -25.96 -11.04 32.28
N PHE A 1036 -25.66 -10.19 31.31
CA PHE A 1036 -24.32 -9.61 31.12
C PHE A 1036 -24.32 -8.12 31.44
N GLY A 1037 -23.28 -7.61 32.10
CA GLY A 1037 -23.05 -6.17 32.17
C GLY A 1037 -22.49 -5.61 30.86
N LEU A 1038 -21.58 -6.36 30.23
CA LEU A 1038 -20.99 -5.98 28.96
C LEU A 1038 -20.61 -7.21 28.12
N ILE A 1039 -20.94 -7.19 26.84
CA ILE A 1039 -20.48 -8.15 25.84
C ILE A 1039 -19.68 -7.40 24.79
N TYR A 1040 -18.52 -7.93 24.38
CA TYR A 1040 -17.83 -7.41 23.21
C TYR A 1040 -17.40 -8.52 22.26
N ALA A 1041 -17.31 -8.19 20.96
CA ALA A 1041 -16.95 -9.14 19.93
C ALA A 1041 -16.28 -8.48 18.73
N GLY A 1042 -15.15 -9.05 18.27
CA GLY A 1042 -14.55 -8.68 16.99
C GLY A 1042 -15.36 -9.23 15.82
N ALA A 1043 -15.67 -8.39 14.83
CA ALA A 1043 -16.61 -8.74 13.77
C ALA A 1043 -16.08 -9.81 12.79
N GLN A 1044 -14.75 -9.91 12.62
CA GLN A 1044 -14.04 -10.74 11.63
C GLN A 1044 -14.27 -12.27 11.68
N LYS A 1045 -15.19 -12.72 12.52
CA LYS A 1045 -15.53 -14.12 12.73
C LYS A 1045 -16.96 -14.40 12.27
N ASN A 1046 -17.96 -14.04 13.08
CA ASN A 1046 -19.37 -14.36 12.80
C ASN A 1046 -20.17 -13.20 12.19
N ILE A 1047 -19.66 -11.97 12.22
CA ILE A 1047 -20.45 -10.76 11.96
C ILE A 1047 -20.09 -10.08 10.64
N GLY A 1048 -18.81 -10.00 10.28
CA GLY A 1048 -18.39 -9.14 9.17
C GLY A 1048 -16.87 -9.17 8.94
N PRO A 1049 -16.32 -8.19 8.22
CA PRO A 1049 -14.88 -8.11 7.97
C PRO A 1049 -14.10 -7.63 9.21
N ALA A 1050 -12.76 -7.67 9.12
CA ALA A 1050 -11.91 -7.11 10.17
C ALA A 1050 -11.97 -5.58 10.24
N GLY A 1051 -11.72 -5.03 11.43
CA GLY A 1051 -11.71 -3.60 11.69
C GLY A 1051 -12.96 -3.05 12.40
N LEU A 1052 -13.94 -3.91 12.71
CA LEU A 1052 -15.10 -3.57 13.53
C LEU A 1052 -15.13 -4.41 14.82
N THR A 1053 -15.40 -3.76 15.95
CA THR A 1053 -15.67 -4.38 17.23
C THR A 1053 -17.05 -3.95 17.72
N LEU A 1054 -17.90 -4.92 18.00
CA LEU A 1054 -19.22 -4.72 18.60
C LEU A 1054 -19.08 -4.69 20.13
N VAL A 1055 -19.73 -3.74 20.80
CA VAL A 1055 -19.89 -3.72 22.26
C VAL A 1055 -21.37 -3.55 22.60
N ILE A 1056 -21.91 -4.40 23.47
CA ILE A 1056 -23.25 -4.29 24.03
C ILE A 1056 -23.06 -4.08 25.53
N VAL A 1057 -23.45 -2.92 26.05
CA VAL A 1057 -23.17 -2.50 27.43
C VAL A 1057 -24.42 -1.98 28.10
N ARG A 1058 -24.64 -2.38 29.36
CA ARG A 1058 -25.79 -1.96 30.16
C ARG A 1058 -25.67 -0.49 30.56
N ASP A 1059 -26.76 0.26 30.47
CA ASP A 1059 -26.76 1.73 30.61
C ASP A 1059 -26.21 2.22 31.96
N ASP A 1060 -26.48 1.49 33.06
CA ASP A 1060 -26.00 1.83 34.41
C ASP A 1060 -24.47 1.72 34.59
N LEU A 1061 -23.79 1.03 33.67
CA LEU A 1061 -22.35 0.83 33.68
C LEU A 1061 -21.59 1.87 32.84
N ILE A 1062 -22.29 2.76 32.15
CA ILE A 1062 -21.69 3.80 31.30
C ILE A 1062 -21.47 5.08 32.12
N GLY A 1063 -20.39 5.81 31.83
CA GLY A 1063 -20.11 7.13 32.44
C GLY A 1063 -19.26 7.10 33.71
N HIS A 1064 -18.61 5.97 34.00
CA HIS A 1064 -17.76 5.79 35.19
C HIS A 1064 -16.25 5.78 34.89
N ALA A 1065 -15.85 6.16 33.68
CA ALA A 1065 -14.43 6.25 33.31
C ALA A 1065 -13.72 7.35 34.14
N PRO A 1066 -12.47 7.16 34.57
CA PRO A 1066 -11.67 8.20 35.21
C PRO A 1066 -11.58 9.46 34.34
N ALA A 1067 -11.60 10.65 34.95
CA ALA A 1067 -11.61 11.93 34.23
C ALA A 1067 -10.43 12.15 33.27
N ASN A 1068 -9.30 11.44 33.47
CA ASN A 1068 -8.13 11.47 32.62
C ASN A 1068 -8.14 10.39 31.51
N THR A 1069 -9.21 9.62 31.38
CA THR A 1069 -9.37 8.64 30.31
C THR A 1069 -9.52 9.38 28.99
N ALA A 1070 -8.74 8.99 27.99
CA ALA A 1070 -8.88 9.56 26.65
C ALA A 1070 -10.30 9.30 26.11
N THR A 1071 -10.91 10.29 25.47
CA THR A 1071 -12.30 10.20 24.96
C THR A 1071 -12.52 8.99 24.05
N MET A 1072 -11.50 8.63 23.27
CA MET A 1072 -11.50 7.45 22.40
C MET A 1072 -11.59 6.10 23.12
N LEU A 1073 -11.35 6.08 24.44
CA LEU A 1073 -11.41 4.90 25.30
C LEU A 1073 -12.61 4.92 26.25
N ASP A 1074 -13.47 5.94 26.19
CA ASP A 1074 -14.63 6.12 27.08
C ASP A 1074 -15.94 5.72 26.38
N TYR A 1075 -16.65 4.72 26.91
CA TYR A 1075 -17.93 4.26 26.35
C TYR A 1075 -19.02 5.32 26.41
N ALA A 1076 -18.98 6.25 27.37
CA ALA A 1076 -19.98 7.31 27.48
C ALA A 1076 -19.95 8.25 26.28
N VAL A 1077 -18.76 8.48 25.73
CA VAL A 1077 -18.57 9.30 24.52
C VAL A 1077 -19.22 8.62 23.31
N TYR A 1078 -18.94 7.33 23.09
CA TYR A 1078 -19.55 6.60 21.98
C TYR A 1078 -21.05 6.42 22.13
N ALA A 1079 -21.54 6.19 23.36
CA ALA A 1079 -22.97 6.08 23.64
C ALA A 1079 -23.72 7.39 23.37
N LYS A 1080 -23.11 8.53 23.71
CA LYS A 1080 -23.66 9.86 23.44
C LYS A 1080 -23.67 10.20 21.96
N GLU A 1081 -22.66 9.74 21.22
CA GLU A 1081 -22.49 10.05 19.80
C GLU A 1081 -22.96 8.93 18.86
N GLU A 1082 -23.75 7.97 19.35
CA GLU A 1082 -24.31 6.87 18.54
C GLU A 1082 -23.23 6.12 17.73
N SER A 1083 -22.07 5.86 18.37
CA SER A 1083 -20.87 5.28 17.76
C SER A 1083 -20.11 6.16 16.74
N MET A 1084 -20.56 7.39 16.48
CA MET A 1084 -20.00 8.28 15.46
C MET A 1084 -18.91 9.23 15.95
N HIS A 1085 -18.39 9.04 17.17
CA HIS A 1085 -17.41 9.96 17.78
C HIS A 1085 -16.14 10.13 16.94
N ASN A 1086 -15.54 9.02 16.53
CA ASN A 1086 -14.55 8.99 15.46
C ASN A 1086 -15.23 8.57 14.16
N THR A 1087 -14.56 8.70 13.02
CA THR A 1087 -15.02 8.07 11.78
C THR A 1087 -15.12 6.55 12.03
N PRO A 1088 -16.32 5.96 12.12
CA PRO A 1088 -16.48 4.55 12.41
C PRO A 1088 -16.06 3.73 11.18
N PRO A 1089 -15.84 2.41 11.31
CA PRO A 1089 -15.56 1.55 10.16
C PRO A 1089 -16.83 1.35 9.32
N THR A 1090 -17.23 2.37 8.56
CA THR A 1090 -18.53 2.46 7.86
C THR A 1090 -18.81 1.25 6.98
N PHE A 1091 -17.84 0.87 6.15
CA PHE A 1091 -17.98 -0.31 5.29
C PHE A 1091 -18.15 -1.60 6.09
N ALA A 1092 -17.47 -1.75 7.23
CA ALA A 1092 -17.61 -2.94 8.06
C ALA A 1092 -18.98 -2.99 8.78
N ILE A 1093 -19.51 -1.84 9.19
CA ILE A 1093 -20.87 -1.72 9.77
C ILE A 1093 -21.92 -2.09 8.73
N TYR A 1094 -21.79 -1.58 7.51
CA TYR A 1094 -22.67 -1.93 6.38
C TYR A 1094 -22.66 -3.44 6.10
N VAL A 1095 -21.48 -4.06 5.96
CA VAL A 1095 -21.37 -5.51 5.73
C VAL A 1095 -21.92 -6.31 6.92
N ALA A 1096 -21.70 -5.85 8.16
CA ALA A 1096 -22.29 -6.47 9.34
C ALA A 1096 -23.83 -6.42 9.32
N GLY A 1097 -24.41 -5.29 8.93
CA GLY A 1097 -25.84 -5.14 8.73
C GLY A 1097 -26.39 -6.13 7.69
N LEU A 1098 -25.70 -6.34 6.58
CA LEU A 1098 -26.08 -7.35 5.58
C LEU A 1098 -26.01 -8.78 6.15
N VAL A 1099 -25.01 -9.10 6.96
CA VAL A 1099 -24.92 -10.40 7.64
C VAL A 1099 -26.08 -10.58 8.63
N PHE A 1100 -26.49 -9.54 9.35
CA PHE A 1100 -27.65 -9.61 10.25
C PHE A 1100 -28.94 -9.87 9.47
N LYS A 1101 -29.14 -9.18 8.35
CA LYS A 1101 -30.28 -9.43 7.44
C LYS A 1101 -30.27 -10.85 6.90
N TRP A 1102 -29.11 -11.36 6.49
CA TRP A 1102 -28.95 -12.75 6.06
C TRP A 1102 -29.31 -13.76 7.16
N LEU A 1103 -28.88 -13.52 8.41
CA LEU A 1103 -29.25 -14.36 9.56
C LEU A 1103 -30.76 -14.35 9.82
N LYS A 1104 -31.41 -13.18 9.75
CA LYS A 1104 -32.88 -13.06 9.87
C LYS A 1104 -33.58 -13.86 8.77
N GLN A 1105 -33.12 -13.76 7.52
CA GLN A 1105 -33.65 -14.50 6.38
C GLN A 1105 -33.51 -16.03 6.51
N LEU A 1106 -32.45 -16.51 7.17
CA LEU A 1106 -32.25 -17.94 7.46
C LEU A 1106 -33.18 -18.48 8.56
N GLY A 1107 -33.95 -17.63 9.25
CA GLY A 1107 -34.79 -18.02 10.39
C GLY A 1107 -34.19 -17.68 11.76
N GLY A 1108 -33.24 -16.75 11.81
CA GLY A 1108 -32.69 -16.20 13.06
C GLY A 1108 -31.69 -17.10 13.78
N LEU A 1109 -31.39 -16.76 15.04
CA LEU A 1109 -30.33 -17.41 15.81
C LEU A 1109 -30.66 -18.84 16.23
N GLU A 1110 -31.93 -19.20 16.41
CA GLU A 1110 -32.35 -20.59 16.68
C GLU A 1110 -31.95 -21.50 15.51
N LYS A 1111 -32.28 -21.08 14.29
CA LYS A 1111 -31.91 -21.86 13.10
C LYS A 1111 -30.40 -21.93 12.90
N MET A 1112 -29.71 -20.82 13.15
CA MET A 1112 -28.25 -20.78 13.09
C MET A 1112 -27.61 -21.69 14.15
N ALA A 1113 -28.18 -21.77 15.36
CA ALA A 1113 -27.73 -22.68 16.41
C ALA A 1113 -27.83 -24.15 15.98
N GLU A 1114 -28.95 -24.54 15.34
CA GLU A 1114 -29.12 -25.89 14.79
C GLU A 1114 -28.07 -26.21 13.73
N ILE A 1115 -27.85 -25.29 12.76
CA ILE A 1115 -26.87 -25.46 11.68
C ILE A 1115 -25.46 -25.60 12.27
N ASN A 1116 -25.10 -24.72 13.20
CA ASN A 1116 -23.79 -24.73 13.84
C ASN A 1116 -23.58 -25.98 14.70
N ALA A 1117 -24.62 -26.47 15.39
CA ALA A 1117 -24.56 -27.72 16.12
C ALA A 1117 -24.36 -28.92 15.19
N ARG A 1118 -25.01 -28.95 14.02
CA ARG A 1118 -24.75 -29.99 13.00
C ARG A 1118 -23.33 -29.94 12.46
N LYS A 1119 -22.85 -28.75 12.06
CA LYS A 1119 -21.47 -28.56 11.59
C LYS A 1119 -20.44 -29.05 12.62
N ALA A 1120 -20.59 -28.64 13.88
CA ALA A 1120 -19.69 -29.05 14.95
C ALA A 1120 -19.75 -30.58 15.17
N ARG A 1121 -20.95 -31.16 15.19
CA ARG A 1121 -21.15 -32.60 15.34
C ARG A 1121 -20.45 -33.40 14.25
N LEU A 1122 -20.51 -32.98 12.98
CA LEU A 1122 -19.81 -33.67 11.89
C LEU A 1122 -18.32 -33.86 12.15
N LEU A 1123 -17.65 -32.82 12.68
CA LEU A 1123 -16.23 -32.87 13.00
C LEU A 1123 -15.95 -33.64 14.29
N TYR A 1124 -16.74 -33.41 15.34
CA TYR A 1124 -16.55 -34.11 16.61
C TYR A 1124 -16.82 -35.60 16.50
N ASP A 1125 -17.86 -36.03 15.77
CA ASP A 1125 -18.12 -37.44 15.50
C ASP A 1125 -16.94 -38.05 14.73
N ALA A 1126 -16.43 -37.39 13.68
CA ALA A 1126 -15.26 -37.88 12.94
C ALA A 1126 -13.99 -37.99 13.81
N ILE A 1127 -13.82 -37.08 14.78
CA ILE A 1127 -12.70 -37.11 15.74
C ILE A 1127 -12.89 -38.23 16.76
N ASP A 1128 -14.06 -38.35 17.38
CA ASP A 1128 -14.31 -39.31 18.46
C ASP A 1128 -14.42 -40.76 17.93
N GLU A 1129 -14.96 -40.95 16.72
CA GLU A 1129 -15.03 -42.24 16.02
C GLU A 1129 -13.64 -42.78 15.64
N SER A 1130 -12.61 -41.93 15.64
CA SER A 1130 -11.26 -42.27 15.18
C SER A 1130 -10.47 -43.17 16.14
N ARG A 1131 -11.07 -43.59 17.26
CA ARG A 1131 -10.47 -44.51 18.25
C ARG A 1131 -9.09 -44.10 18.76
N GLY A 1132 -8.90 -42.79 18.94
CA GLY A 1132 -7.66 -42.21 19.47
C GLY A 1132 -6.68 -41.74 18.40
N PHE A 1133 -7.00 -41.87 17.11
CA PHE A 1133 -6.19 -41.32 16.02
C PHE A 1133 -6.20 -39.79 16.00
N TYR A 1134 -7.36 -39.17 16.25
CA TYR A 1134 -7.47 -37.76 16.57
C TYR A 1134 -7.82 -37.60 18.05
N ALA A 1135 -7.17 -36.65 18.71
CA ALA A 1135 -7.48 -36.26 20.07
C ALA A 1135 -7.92 -34.79 20.08
N ASN A 1136 -9.10 -34.52 20.61
CA ASN A 1136 -9.49 -33.16 20.98
C ASN A 1136 -9.10 -32.95 22.46
N PRO A 1137 -8.32 -31.90 22.78
CA PRO A 1137 -7.83 -31.69 24.14
C PRO A 1137 -8.89 -31.14 25.09
N VAL A 1138 -10.10 -30.81 24.61
CA VAL A 1138 -11.18 -30.16 25.35
C VAL A 1138 -12.19 -31.20 25.83
N GLU A 1139 -12.61 -31.08 27.10
CA GLU A 1139 -13.64 -31.94 27.67
C GLU A 1139 -14.94 -31.85 26.85
N PRO A 1140 -15.64 -32.97 26.55
CA PRO A 1140 -16.79 -32.98 25.65
C PRO A 1140 -17.87 -31.94 25.96
N ARG A 1141 -18.11 -31.67 27.24
CA ARG A 1141 -19.07 -30.68 27.72
C ARG A 1141 -18.72 -29.23 27.36
N ASN A 1142 -17.43 -28.91 27.22
CA ASN A 1142 -16.92 -27.57 26.95
C ASN A 1142 -16.34 -27.39 25.55
N ARG A 1143 -16.59 -28.34 24.65
CA ARG A 1143 -16.15 -28.26 23.26
C ARG A 1143 -16.85 -27.13 22.52
N SER A 1144 -16.05 -26.27 21.89
CA SER A 1144 -16.54 -25.14 21.11
C SER A 1144 -17.29 -25.55 19.85
N ARG A 1145 -18.47 -24.95 19.62
CA ARG A 1145 -19.22 -25.14 18.37
C ARG A 1145 -18.53 -24.50 17.16
N MET A 1146 -17.67 -23.52 17.41
CA MET A 1146 -17.12 -22.62 16.39
C MET A 1146 -15.66 -22.93 16.07
N ASN A 1147 -14.88 -23.39 17.05
CA ASN A 1147 -13.46 -23.65 16.91
C ASN A 1147 -13.17 -25.05 17.39
N VAL A 1148 -12.91 -25.97 16.46
CA VAL A 1148 -12.67 -27.39 16.75
C VAL A 1148 -11.16 -27.65 16.69
N PRO A 1149 -10.43 -27.58 17.82
CA PRO A 1149 -9.03 -27.97 17.86
C PRO A 1149 -8.92 -29.50 17.89
N PHE A 1150 -7.89 -30.05 17.28
CA PHE A 1150 -7.58 -31.47 17.42
C PHE A 1150 -6.11 -31.68 17.10
N THR A 1151 -5.52 -32.70 17.72
CA THR A 1151 -4.17 -33.17 17.42
C THR A 1151 -4.29 -34.57 16.83
N LEU A 1152 -3.37 -34.91 15.93
CA LEU A 1152 -3.21 -36.28 15.50
C LEU A 1152 -2.46 -37.07 16.58
N ALA A 1153 -2.67 -38.39 16.63
CA ALA A 1153 -1.97 -39.29 17.55
C ALA A 1153 -0.45 -39.25 17.36
N ASP A 1154 -0.01 -39.04 16.12
CA ASP A 1154 1.37 -38.77 15.76
C ASP A 1154 1.48 -37.39 15.10
N ALA A 1155 2.13 -36.45 15.78
CA ALA A 1155 2.37 -35.10 15.28
C ALA A 1155 3.24 -35.08 14.01
N ALA A 1156 3.99 -36.14 13.70
CA ALA A 1156 4.70 -36.26 12.42
C ALA A 1156 3.74 -36.31 11.22
N MET A 1157 2.47 -36.70 11.44
CA MET A 1157 1.43 -36.72 10.41
C MET A 1157 0.78 -35.35 10.18
N ASP A 1158 1.04 -34.33 11.00
CA ASP A 1158 0.42 -33.01 10.88
C ASP A 1158 0.66 -32.37 9.50
N GLU A 1159 1.88 -32.50 8.97
CA GLU A 1159 2.20 -31.96 7.64
C GLU A 1159 1.52 -32.74 6.53
N ALA A 1160 1.41 -34.06 6.65
CA ALA A 1160 0.70 -34.91 5.70
C ALA A 1160 -0.80 -34.63 5.69
N PHE A 1161 -1.41 -34.47 6.88
CA PHE A 1161 -2.80 -34.09 7.06
C PHE A 1161 -3.09 -32.71 6.45
N LEU A 1162 -2.28 -31.69 6.78
CA LEU A 1162 -2.46 -30.34 6.20
C LEU A 1162 -2.19 -30.33 4.69
N LYS A 1163 -1.31 -31.20 4.20
CA LYS A 1163 -1.03 -31.32 2.78
C LYS A 1163 -2.22 -31.89 2.01
N GLY A 1164 -2.81 -32.97 2.51
CA GLY A 1164 -4.00 -33.59 1.92
C GLY A 1164 -5.27 -32.76 2.12
N ALA A 1165 -5.43 -32.06 3.23
CA ALA A 1165 -6.55 -31.13 3.41
C ALA A 1165 -6.54 -30.02 2.35
N ARG A 1166 -5.37 -29.43 2.06
CA ARG A 1166 -5.21 -28.41 1.02
C ARG A 1166 -5.50 -28.93 -0.39
N SER A 1167 -5.24 -30.21 -0.69
CA SER A 1167 -5.61 -30.77 -2.01
C SER A 1167 -7.12 -30.96 -2.17
N HIS A 1168 -7.87 -31.00 -1.07
CA HIS A 1168 -9.34 -31.00 -1.06
C HIS A 1168 -9.93 -29.58 -0.99
N GLY A 1169 -9.11 -28.53 -1.18
CA GLY A 1169 -9.54 -27.14 -1.09
C GLY A 1169 -9.78 -26.64 0.34
N LEU A 1170 -9.38 -27.40 1.37
CA LEU A 1170 -9.52 -27.05 2.78
C LEU A 1170 -8.24 -26.33 3.25
N ILE A 1171 -8.31 -25.02 3.47
CA ILE A 1171 -7.16 -24.19 3.86
C ILE A 1171 -7.29 -23.65 5.27
N GLN A 1172 -6.16 -23.18 5.84
CA GLN A 1172 -6.09 -22.52 7.16
C GLN A 1172 -6.48 -23.40 8.37
N LEU A 1173 -6.27 -24.72 8.27
CA LEU A 1173 -6.52 -25.67 9.37
C LEU A 1173 -5.38 -25.78 10.39
N LYS A 1174 -4.21 -25.19 10.15
CA LYS A 1174 -3.08 -25.28 11.09
C LYS A 1174 -3.41 -24.50 12.36
N GLY A 1175 -3.26 -25.15 13.50
CA GLY A 1175 -3.46 -24.57 14.82
C GLY A 1175 -2.49 -23.43 15.12
N HIS A 1176 -2.82 -22.62 16.14
CA HIS A 1176 -1.96 -21.51 16.55
C HIS A 1176 -0.66 -22.03 17.18
N ARG A 1177 0.46 -21.33 16.94
CA ARG A 1177 1.82 -21.72 17.41
C ARG A 1177 1.94 -22.05 18.89
N SER A 1178 1.07 -21.49 19.74
CA SER A 1178 1.11 -21.66 21.20
C SER A 1178 0.38 -22.90 21.72
N VAL A 1179 -0.43 -23.56 20.88
CA VAL A 1179 -1.13 -24.81 21.26
C VAL A 1179 -0.78 -25.99 20.34
N GLY A 1180 -0.26 -25.72 19.13
CA GLY A 1180 0.08 -26.77 18.17
C GLY A 1180 -1.17 -27.40 17.52
N GLY A 1181 -0.97 -28.50 16.80
CA GLY A 1181 -2.04 -29.29 16.18
C GLY A 1181 -2.82 -28.56 15.08
N MET A 1182 -4.08 -28.97 14.93
CA MET A 1182 -5.03 -28.45 13.96
C MET A 1182 -6.15 -27.69 14.66
N ARG A 1183 -6.78 -26.76 13.93
CA ARG A 1183 -8.04 -26.14 14.33
C ARG A 1183 -8.89 -25.87 13.10
N ALA A 1184 -10.11 -26.40 13.11
CA ALA A 1184 -11.13 -26.03 12.17
C ALA A 1184 -12.03 -24.94 12.76
N SER A 1185 -11.91 -23.71 12.25
CA SER A 1185 -12.85 -22.65 12.60
C SER A 1185 -14.02 -22.64 11.62
N ILE A 1186 -15.22 -22.87 12.15
CA ILE A 1186 -16.47 -23.14 11.39
C ILE A 1186 -17.57 -22.13 11.72
N TYR A 1187 -17.17 -20.85 11.78
CA TYR A 1187 -18.05 -19.69 12.00
C TYR A 1187 -19.29 -19.68 11.09
N ASN A 1188 -20.28 -18.85 11.41
CA ASN A 1188 -21.62 -18.88 10.81
C ASN A 1188 -21.64 -19.10 9.30
N ALA A 1189 -20.86 -18.30 8.55
CA ALA A 1189 -20.81 -18.33 7.09
C ALA A 1189 -20.04 -19.52 6.48
N MET A 1190 -19.34 -20.34 7.27
CA MET A 1190 -18.72 -21.57 6.77
C MET A 1190 -19.81 -22.54 6.29
N PRO A 1191 -19.83 -22.92 4.99
CA PRO A 1191 -20.85 -23.80 4.45
C PRO A 1191 -20.75 -25.22 5.04
N GLU A 1192 -21.90 -25.85 5.30
CA GLU A 1192 -21.98 -27.23 5.80
C GLU A 1192 -21.26 -28.22 4.86
N ALA A 1193 -21.31 -27.98 3.54
CA ALA A 1193 -20.56 -28.76 2.55
C ALA A 1193 -19.04 -28.73 2.78
N GLY A 1194 -18.46 -27.57 3.13
CA GLY A 1194 -17.03 -27.46 3.44
C GLY A 1194 -16.67 -28.25 4.70
N VAL A 1195 -17.54 -28.23 5.71
CA VAL A 1195 -17.37 -28.99 6.95
C VAL A 1195 -17.52 -30.49 6.71
N GLN A 1196 -18.45 -30.91 5.87
CA GLN A 1196 -18.63 -32.32 5.47
C GLN A 1196 -17.38 -32.84 4.75
N ILE A 1197 -16.83 -32.09 3.79
CA ILE A 1197 -15.59 -32.48 3.09
C ILE A 1197 -14.43 -32.63 4.08
N LEU A 1198 -14.34 -31.77 5.11
CA LEU A 1198 -13.35 -31.92 6.16
C LEU A 1198 -13.61 -33.16 7.03
N ALA A 1199 -14.86 -33.44 7.41
CA ALA A 1199 -15.22 -34.62 8.19
C ALA A 1199 -14.90 -35.92 7.44
N ASP A 1200 -15.19 -35.97 6.14
CA ASP A 1200 -14.88 -37.12 5.29
C ASP A 1200 -13.36 -37.26 5.13
N TYR A 1201 -12.66 -36.15 4.92
CA TYR A 1201 -11.20 -36.14 4.90
C TYR A 1201 -10.58 -36.63 6.21
N LEU A 1202 -11.15 -36.25 7.37
CA LEU A 1202 -10.71 -36.75 8.68
C LEU A 1202 -10.85 -38.28 8.74
N ARG A 1203 -12.02 -38.82 8.38
CA ARG A 1203 -12.28 -40.28 8.41
C ARG A 1203 -11.39 -41.04 7.43
N ASP A 1204 -11.22 -40.52 6.23
CA ASP A 1204 -10.40 -41.16 5.19
C ASP A 1204 -8.92 -41.14 5.56
N PHE A 1205 -8.43 -40.02 6.10
CA PHE A 1205 -7.06 -39.92 6.56
C PHE A 1205 -6.80 -40.83 7.77
N ALA A 1206 -7.74 -40.95 8.71
CA ALA A 1206 -7.65 -41.91 9.80
C ALA A 1206 -7.59 -43.35 9.29
N ARG A 1207 -8.53 -43.75 8.41
CA ARG A 1207 -8.56 -45.11 7.81
C ARG A 1207 -7.29 -45.48 7.04
N GLN A 1208 -6.60 -44.50 6.47
CA GLN A 1208 -5.38 -44.73 5.69
C GLN A 1208 -4.13 -44.85 6.57
N HIS A 1209 -4.16 -44.31 7.79
CA HIS A 1209 -2.96 -44.07 8.58
C HIS A 1209 -3.02 -44.60 10.04
N GLY A 1210 -4.14 -45.18 10.47
CA GLY A 1210 -4.33 -45.85 11.75
C GLY A 1210 -5.56 -46.76 11.73
#